data_AF-A0A512M5E0-F1
#
_entry.id   AF-A0A512M5E0-F1
#
_cell.length_a   1.000
_cell.length_b   1.000
_cell.length_c   1.000
_cell.angle_alpha   90.00
_cell.angle_beta   90.00
_cell.angle_gamma   90.00
#
_symmetry.space_group_name_H-M   'P 1'
#
loop_
_entity.id
_entity.type
_entity.pdbx_description
1 polymer ?
#
loop_
_entity_poly.entity_id
_entity_poly.type
_entity_poly.pdbx_seq_one_letter_code
_entity_poly.pdbx_strand_id
1 'polypeptide(L)'
;MNLILHHFQKEFRYLRARWFGFLALLVLDLAVNLEWLFPLTAGYVDPVWLGWIPRVLLLAGLSLLISCPEDSPGSDRSFISTRPLSWKQYWLAKGLLWLVLVVLPAVLQGTLYLLLSGSPWQDVLRGTFERGFMVVALSAWLLPASVLWRRGERWWVIISVAGIVFLFSWIMNVIVMTHPVAEWLWPLSWRAFATGWLLFSLLTALLAWWHLRAPQTLRRRFILAAVFGCLSLAGARHAPWGGAGARPADPAWVRKNAPQAKVSLDLDGTNFGGFERESGRRFWAKADIKTGQPSVNAALRQLGSKVTQEGKTFGSHVPVTHETMISAQTLDMHLHGADTVLRDFFPPGTLFVIGGERNFQWQVMSDNEVRLATFEVPFPDPAKPLQIKSDYALDWFQREVAINLPLVEGSGGRCDSHSWRVTRVFRPAEGNHKPGDAALGSLSVSLHVESRNHWDARPATLVLLHSPQRRMAWLQPLEQVVTAYRGGHTGVMRHTVDLQWQGVFNHADGESTGVEASQLRLILLRNQYLGSSDWSWQSPDIRLADYPSPYAPSRLESAQALYAGREQKAFQERLATLTVPTADSPEPVARRYLYDLLATATATYVAYKPAAFDDITKAFAPLGEHHLPLLLDLQSGLWPGWSNRPPRTVLDKYLTSEHREAVIDRVMTNETLASVVMRKGWTEDAKRLRPKLLSMPSLPRGTENLLLAWGDEASIQKLFQQMPRNPHDDMIEQMGGMPAYQERVKAIIMQQYEQSVPLMAENFIDTSSWVTHACNMGSREALDLCLRWQALRAEPEGERASTPYPNMLNAEGKELWDRNVDVVTNAVRVRHLKADQFDYLPEKRAWKLRQP
;
A
#
# COMPACT_ATOMS: atom_id res chain seq x y z
N MET A 1 -67.32 -4.29 1.72
CA MET A 1 -66.21 -5.25 1.56
C MET A 1 -64.97 -4.51 1.10
N ASN A 2 -63.87 -4.54 1.86
CA ASN A 2 -62.64 -3.86 1.45
C ASN A 2 -62.02 -4.61 0.26
N LEU A 3 -62.18 -4.08 -0.95
CA LEU A 3 -61.75 -4.71 -2.21
C LEU A 3 -60.24 -5.00 -2.22
N ILE A 4 -59.43 -4.15 -1.57
CA ILE A 4 -57.98 -4.33 -1.45
C ILE A 4 -57.66 -5.63 -0.70
N LEU A 5 -58.30 -5.83 0.46
CA LEU A 5 -58.12 -7.02 1.29
C LEU A 5 -58.64 -8.28 0.60
N HIS A 6 -59.76 -8.18 -0.12
CA HIS A 6 -60.31 -9.29 -0.88
C HIS A 6 -59.35 -9.77 -1.98
N HIS A 7 -58.75 -8.84 -2.75
CA HIS A 7 -57.75 -9.16 -3.77
C HIS A 7 -56.48 -9.76 -3.16
N PHE A 8 -55.98 -9.17 -2.06
CA PHE A 8 -54.86 -9.72 -1.33
C PHE A 8 -55.13 -11.18 -0.89
N GLN A 9 -56.29 -11.46 -0.28
CA GLN A 9 -56.63 -12.81 0.20
C GLN A 9 -56.80 -13.83 -0.94
N LYS A 10 -57.29 -13.40 -2.11
CA LYS A 10 -57.41 -14.23 -3.31
C LYS A 10 -56.03 -14.64 -3.83
N GLU A 11 -55.14 -13.65 -4.04
CA GLU A 11 -53.79 -13.91 -4.56
C GLU A 11 -52.92 -14.64 -3.54
N PHE A 12 -53.03 -14.30 -2.25
CA PHE A 12 -52.32 -14.99 -1.19
C PHE A 12 -52.67 -16.49 -1.13
N ARG A 13 -53.96 -16.85 -1.27
CA ARG A 13 -54.38 -18.26 -1.31
C ARG A 13 -53.68 -19.04 -2.42
N TYR A 14 -53.47 -18.42 -3.58
CA TYR A 14 -52.73 -19.03 -4.69
C TYR A 14 -51.23 -19.15 -4.39
N LEU A 15 -50.64 -18.12 -3.80
CA LEU A 15 -49.21 -18.07 -3.51
C LEU A 15 -48.81 -18.82 -2.24
N ARG A 16 -49.77 -19.23 -1.40
CA ARG A 16 -49.54 -19.72 -0.03
C ARG A 16 -48.46 -20.79 0.06
N ALA A 17 -48.51 -21.81 -0.79
CA ALA A 17 -47.52 -22.89 -0.79
C ALA A 17 -46.10 -22.39 -1.14
N ARG A 18 -46.00 -21.48 -2.12
CA ARG A 18 -44.72 -20.88 -2.53
C ARG A 18 -44.19 -19.93 -1.48
N TRP A 19 -45.08 -19.20 -0.81
CA TRP A 19 -44.73 -18.30 0.28
C TRP A 19 -44.22 -19.09 1.49
N PHE A 20 -44.86 -20.22 1.85
CA PHE A 20 -44.30 -21.11 2.87
C PHE A 20 -42.95 -21.70 2.46
N GLY A 21 -42.78 -22.07 1.19
CA GLY A 21 -41.47 -22.47 0.67
C GLY A 21 -40.41 -21.37 0.79
N PHE A 22 -40.78 -20.13 0.47
CA PHE A 22 -39.91 -18.96 0.65
C PHE A 22 -39.56 -18.70 2.12
N LEU A 23 -40.54 -18.80 3.03
CA LEU A 23 -40.29 -18.70 4.47
C LEU A 23 -39.36 -19.81 4.98
N ALA A 24 -39.57 -21.06 4.53
CA ALA A 24 -38.70 -22.18 4.89
C ALA A 24 -37.27 -21.94 4.40
N LEU A 25 -37.08 -21.41 3.19
CA LEU A 25 -35.76 -21.03 2.67
C LEU A 25 -35.14 -19.89 3.49
N LEU A 26 -35.93 -18.89 3.94
CA LEU A 26 -35.44 -17.81 4.80
C LEU A 26 -35.00 -18.33 6.18
N VAL A 27 -35.73 -19.29 6.76
CA VAL A 27 -35.35 -19.93 8.02
C VAL A 27 -34.11 -20.80 7.85
N LEU A 28 -33.99 -21.53 6.75
CA LEU A 28 -32.79 -22.30 6.42
C LEU A 28 -31.56 -21.39 6.29
N ASP A 29 -31.69 -20.30 5.53
CA ASP A 29 -30.62 -19.30 5.38
C ASP A 29 -30.26 -18.66 6.73
N LEU A 30 -31.25 -18.34 7.57
CA LEU A 30 -31.01 -17.84 8.93
C LEU A 30 -30.23 -18.86 9.78
N ALA A 31 -30.62 -20.13 9.77
CA ALA A 31 -29.98 -21.19 10.53
C ALA A 31 -28.53 -21.46 10.07
N VAL A 32 -28.28 -21.41 8.76
CA VAL A 32 -26.91 -21.48 8.20
C VAL A 32 -26.09 -20.26 8.60
N ASN A 33 -26.66 -19.05 8.49
CA ASN A 33 -25.94 -17.81 8.81
C ASN A 33 -25.65 -17.64 10.32
N LEU A 34 -26.49 -18.21 11.19
CA LEU A 34 -26.28 -18.28 12.64
C LEU A 34 -25.39 -19.46 13.07
N GLU A 35 -24.87 -20.25 12.12
CA GLU A 35 -24.04 -21.42 12.39
C GLU A 35 -24.74 -22.52 13.21
N TRP A 36 -26.08 -22.52 13.25
CA TRP A 36 -26.87 -23.63 13.81
C TRP A 36 -26.77 -24.88 12.94
N LEU A 37 -26.62 -24.66 11.64
CA LEU A 37 -26.31 -25.69 10.64
C LEU A 37 -24.97 -25.36 10.01
N PHE A 38 -24.08 -26.35 9.95
CA PHE A 38 -22.73 -26.22 9.39
C PHE A 38 -21.87 -25.12 10.06
N PRO A 39 -21.50 -25.32 11.34
CA PRO A 39 -20.70 -24.36 12.09
C PRO A 39 -19.31 -24.18 11.47
N LEU A 40 -18.78 -22.96 11.53
CA LEU A 40 -17.48 -22.64 10.95
C LEU A 40 -16.34 -23.09 11.89
N THR A 41 -15.55 -24.06 11.45
CA THR A 41 -14.37 -24.58 12.16
C THR A 41 -13.09 -24.43 11.34
N ALA A 42 -11.93 -24.66 11.94
CA ALA A 42 -10.65 -24.65 11.21
C ALA A 42 -10.67 -25.64 10.03
N GLY A 43 -10.17 -25.23 8.86
CA GLY A 43 -10.16 -26.04 7.64
C GLY A 43 -11.53 -26.36 7.03
N TYR A 44 -12.60 -25.69 7.51
CA TYR A 44 -13.94 -25.88 6.98
C TYR A 44 -14.04 -25.33 5.54
N VAL A 45 -14.52 -26.18 4.62
CA VAL A 45 -14.80 -25.81 3.23
C VAL A 45 -16.29 -25.77 3.02
N ASP A 46 -16.80 -24.64 2.55
CA ASP A 46 -18.22 -24.48 2.25
C ASP A 46 -18.69 -25.48 1.19
N PRO A 47 -19.73 -26.30 1.46
CA PRO A 47 -20.39 -27.04 0.41
C PRO A 47 -20.85 -26.10 -0.71
N VAL A 48 -20.45 -26.39 -1.95
CA VAL A 48 -20.68 -25.53 -3.13
C VAL A 48 -22.15 -25.09 -3.25
N TRP A 49 -23.10 -25.96 -2.85
CA TRP A 49 -24.53 -25.68 -2.90
C TRP A 49 -24.97 -24.54 -1.96
N LEU A 50 -24.27 -24.29 -0.83
CA LEU A 50 -24.59 -23.18 0.09
C LEU A 50 -24.43 -21.82 -0.62
N GLY A 51 -23.46 -21.69 -1.52
CA GLY A 51 -23.28 -20.49 -2.34
C GLY A 51 -24.46 -20.17 -3.26
N TRP A 52 -25.35 -21.13 -3.52
CA TRP A 52 -26.55 -20.94 -4.33
C TRP A 52 -27.76 -20.48 -3.50
N ILE A 53 -27.76 -20.63 -2.18
CA ILE A 53 -28.90 -20.27 -1.31
C ILE A 53 -29.36 -18.82 -1.54
N PRO A 54 -28.48 -17.79 -1.56
CA PRO A 54 -28.93 -16.41 -1.79
C PRO A 54 -29.58 -16.21 -3.17
N ARG A 55 -29.09 -16.92 -4.19
CA ARG A 55 -29.64 -16.87 -5.57
C ARG A 55 -31.01 -17.54 -5.63
N VAL A 56 -31.15 -18.69 -4.99
CA VAL A 56 -32.43 -19.41 -4.88
C VAL A 56 -33.45 -18.59 -4.10
N LEU A 57 -33.04 -17.96 -2.99
CA LEU A 57 -33.88 -17.04 -2.22
C LEU A 57 -34.36 -15.85 -3.05
N LEU A 58 -33.46 -15.22 -3.82
CA LEU A 58 -33.82 -14.13 -4.72
C LEU A 58 -34.84 -14.60 -5.76
N LEU A 59 -34.58 -15.73 -6.45
CA LEU A 59 -35.49 -16.29 -7.44
C LEU A 59 -36.83 -16.70 -6.85
N ALA A 60 -36.85 -17.28 -5.64
CA ALA A 60 -38.06 -17.63 -4.92
C ALA A 60 -38.88 -16.37 -4.58
N GLY A 61 -38.24 -15.33 -4.06
CA GLY A 61 -38.89 -14.03 -3.79
C GLY A 61 -39.45 -13.37 -5.06
N LEU A 62 -38.67 -13.36 -6.14
CA LEU A 62 -39.11 -12.88 -7.46
C LEU A 62 -40.33 -13.67 -7.97
N SER A 63 -40.31 -14.99 -7.81
CA SER A 63 -41.38 -15.88 -8.28
C SER A 63 -42.73 -15.58 -7.61
N LEU A 64 -42.75 -15.09 -6.37
CA LEU A 64 -43.98 -14.77 -5.64
C LEU A 64 -44.78 -13.66 -6.31
N LEU A 65 -44.11 -12.65 -6.87
CA LEU A 65 -44.79 -11.51 -7.51
C LEU A 65 -44.95 -11.69 -9.02
N ILE A 66 -44.02 -12.40 -9.67
CA ILE A 66 -44.07 -12.68 -11.11
C ILE A 66 -45.14 -13.73 -11.45
N SER A 67 -45.46 -14.62 -10.52
CA SER A 67 -46.35 -15.77 -10.77
C SER A 67 -47.78 -15.59 -10.30
N CYS A 68 -48.18 -14.43 -9.79
CA CYS A 68 -49.57 -14.16 -9.50
C CYS A 68 -50.43 -14.39 -10.75
N PRO A 69 -51.51 -15.18 -10.68
CA PRO A 69 -52.45 -15.33 -11.78
C PRO A 69 -53.06 -13.94 -12.01
N GLU A 70 -52.81 -13.39 -13.19
CA GLU A 70 -53.16 -12.01 -13.52
C GLU A 70 -54.68 -11.83 -13.59
N ASP A 71 -55.21 -11.01 -12.69
CA ASP A 71 -56.17 -10.00 -13.08
C ASP A 71 -55.39 -8.78 -13.59
N SER A 72 -54.80 -8.87 -14.80
CA SER A 72 -54.05 -7.74 -15.37
C SER A 72 -54.85 -7.05 -16.48
N PRO A 73 -54.71 -5.72 -16.61
CA PRO A 73 -55.40 -4.98 -17.67
C PRO A 73 -54.95 -5.37 -19.10
N GLY A 74 -53.91 -6.19 -19.23
CA GLY A 74 -53.41 -6.69 -20.52
C GLY A 74 -53.83 -8.13 -20.86
N SER A 75 -54.68 -8.76 -20.04
CA SER A 75 -55.23 -10.10 -20.25
C SER A 75 -56.75 -10.06 -20.40
N ASP A 76 -57.25 -10.51 -21.56
CA ASP A 76 -58.68 -10.53 -21.89
C ASP A 76 -59.51 -11.46 -20.98
N ARG A 77 -58.86 -12.35 -20.21
CA ARG A 77 -59.48 -13.33 -19.29
C ARG A 77 -59.45 -12.91 -17.81
N SER A 78 -59.12 -11.65 -17.49
CA SER A 78 -58.92 -11.17 -16.11
C SER A 78 -60.24 -10.87 -15.36
N PHE A 79 -60.28 -11.03 -14.04
CA PHE A 79 -61.41 -10.58 -13.18
C PHE A 79 -61.65 -9.06 -13.30
N ILE A 80 -60.62 -8.28 -13.66
CA ILE A 80 -60.74 -6.83 -13.96
C ILE A 80 -61.61 -6.58 -15.20
N SER A 81 -61.67 -7.52 -16.16
CA SER A 81 -62.56 -7.41 -17.33
C SER A 81 -64.02 -7.67 -16.99
N THR A 82 -64.31 -8.36 -15.88
CA THR A 82 -65.67 -8.71 -15.44
C THR A 82 -66.19 -7.83 -14.29
N ARG A 83 -65.32 -7.18 -13.50
CA ARG A 83 -65.68 -6.13 -12.52
C ARG A 83 -64.58 -5.07 -12.44
N PRO A 84 -64.86 -3.78 -12.73
CA PRO A 84 -63.84 -2.73 -12.74
C PRO A 84 -63.37 -2.41 -11.32
N LEU A 85 -62.09 -2.68 -11.03
CA LEU A 85 -61.39 -2.14 -9.87
C LEU A 85 -60.90 -0.73 -10.20
N SER A 86 -61.01 0.19 -9.24
CA SER A 86 -60.32 1.46 -9.39
C SER A 86 -58.81 1.23 -9.43
N TRP A 87 -58.11 2.00 -10.28
CA TRP A 87 -56.66 1.93 -10.44
C TRP A 87 -55.91 2.03 -9.10
N LYS A 88 -56.42 2.88 -8.20
CA LYS A 88 -55.91 3.07 -6.84
C LYS A 88 -55.97 1.77 -6.02
N GLN A 89 -57.09 1.05 -6.06
CA GLN A 89 -57.26 -0.19 -5.29
C GLN A 89 -56.39 -1.34 -5.83
N TYR A 90 -56.18 -1.41 -7.14
CA TYR A 90 -55.26 -2.38 -7.75
C TYR A 90 -53.83 -2.21 -7.25
N TRP A 91 -53.28 -0.98 -7.32
CA TRP A 91 -51.92 -0.71 -6.86
C TRP A 91 -51.75 -0.89 -5.36
N LEU A 92 -52.77 -0.52 -4.56
CA LEU A 92 -52.73 -0.77 -3.12
C LEU A 92 -52.73 -2.28 -2.80
N ALA A 93 -53.49 -3.09 -3.53
CA ALA A 93 -53.48 -4.55 -3.35
C ALA A 93 -52.13 -5.17 -3.75
N LYS A 94 -51.53 -4.74 -4.87
CA LYS A 94 -50.20 -5.19 -5.30
C LYS A 94 -49.09 -4.73 -4.36
N GLY A 95 -49.15 -3.48 -3.89
CA GLY A 95 -48.25 -2.95 -2.88
C GLY A 95 -48.34 -3.73 -1.58
N LEU A 96 -49.55 -4.09 -1.13
CA LEU A 96 -49.76 -4.90 0.07
C LEU A 96 -49.18 -6.33 -0.09
N LEU A 97 -49.38 -6.97 -1.25
CA LEU A 97 -48.78 -8.28 -1.54
C LEU A 97 -47.25 -8.23 -1.53
N TRP A 98 -46.66 -7.25 -2.21
CA TRP A 98 -45.20 -7.04 -2.24
C TRP A 98 -44.64 -6.79 -0.84
N LEU A 99 -45.30 -5.92 -0.07
CA LEU A 99 -44.86 -5.55 1.27
C LEU A 99 -44.95 -6.74 2.24
N VAL A 100 -46.08 -7.46 2.26
CA VAL A 100 -46.31 -8.55 3.23
C VAL A 100 -45.61 -9.85 2.84
N LEU A 101 -45.50 -10.17 1.55
CA LEU A 101 -44.97 -11.47 1.12
C LEU A 101 -43.47 -11.46 0.82
N VAL A 102 -42.89 -10.30 0.50
CA VAL A 102 -41.48 -10.18 0.12
C VAL A 102 -40.71 -9.27 1.06
N VAL A 103 -41.12 -8.01 1.22
CA VAL A 103 -40.36 -7.02 2.01
C VAL A 103 -40.32 -7.41 3.48
N LEU A 104 -41.49 -7.57 4.11
CA LEU A 104 -41.59 -7.81 5.54
C LEU A 104 -40.87 -9.11 5.97
N PRO A 105 -41.04 -10.28 5.31
CA PRO A 105 -40.33 -11.49 5.70
C PRO A 105 -38.81 -11.38 5.57
N ALA A 106 -38.32 -10.74 4.49
CA ALA A 106 -36.88 -10.55 4.29
C ALA A 106 -36.26 -9.57 5.29
N VAL A 107 -37.00 -8.53 5.68
CA VAL A 107 -36.59 -7.57 6.72
C VAL A 107 -36.61 -8.23 8.10
N LEU A 108 -37.66 -8.97 8.43
CA LEU A 108 -37.76 -9.71 9.69
C LEU A 108 -36.64 -10.75 9.82
N GLN A 109 -36.31 -11.47 8.76
CA GLN A 109 -35.19 -12.41 8.78
C GLN A 109 -33.85 -11.71 9.09
N GLY A 110 -33.56 -10.57 8.47
CA GLY A 110 -32.35 -9.79 8.78
C GLY A 110 -32.36 -9.21 10.20
N THR A 111 -33.53 -8.79 10.67
CA THR A 111 -33.73 -8.29 12.05
C THR A 111 -33.44 -9.40 13.06
N LEU A 112 -34.03 -10.59 12.84
CA LEU A 112 -33.82 -11.77 13.68
C LEU A 112 -32.37 -12.22 13.67
N TYR A 113 -31.71 -12.19 12.51
CA TYR A 113 -30.28 -12.50 12.42
C TYR A 113 -29.45 -11.59 13.33
N LEU A 114 -29.68 -10.26 13.28
CA LEU A 114 -28.95 -9.30 14.10
C LEU A 114 -29.26 -9.46 15.59
N LEU A 115 -30.52 -9.69 15.95
CA LEU A 115 -30.94 -9.93 17.33
C LEU A 115 -30.30 -11.20 17.91
N LEU A 116 -30.40 -12.31 17.18
CA LEU A 116 -29.86 -13.61 17.60
C LEU A 116 -28.32 -13.65 17.57
N SER A 117 -27.70 -12.74 16.81
CA SER A 117 -26.25 -12.52 16.81
C SER A 117 -25.74 -11.72 18.02
N GLY A 118 -26.62 -11.22 18.89
CA GLY A 118 -26.23 -10.40 20.04
C GLY A 118 -25.74 -9.00 19.64
N SER A 119 -26.23 -8.46 18.53
CA SER A 119 -25.91 -7.10 18.10
C SER A 119 -26.57 -6.05 19.01
N PRO A 120 -25.90 -4.91 19.26
CA PRO A 120 -26.49 -3.76 19.95
C PRO A 120 -27.80 -3.31 19.29
N TRP A 121 -28.75 -2.81 20.09
CA TRP A 121 -30.07 -2.40 19.57
C TRP A 121 -29.97 -1.34 18.46
N GLN A 122 -29.00 -0.42 18.56
CA GLN A 122 -28.76 0.59 17.52
C GLN A 122 -28.37 -0.05 16.17
N ASP A 123 -27.53 -1.09 16.21
CA ASP A 123 -27.11 -1.85 15.01
C ASP A 123 -28.27 -2.67 14.45
N VAL A 124 -29.12 -3.22 15.32
CA VAL A 124 -30.34 -3.92 14.90
C VAL A 124 -31.26 -2.96 14.16
N LEU A 125 -31.57 -1.78 14.73
CA LEU A 125 -32.43 -0.79 14.09
C LEU A 125 -31.86 -0.31 12.75
N ARG A 126 -30.58 0.06 12.74
CA ARG A 126 -29.88 0.52 11.53
C ARG A 126 -29.85 -0.57 10.46
N GLY A 127 -29.43 -1.78 10.81
CA GLY A 127 -29.37 -2.92 9.89
C GLY A 127 -30.75 -3.32 9.37
N THR A 128 -31.79 -3.24 10.20
CA THR A 128 -33.19 -3.45 9.78
C THR A 128 -33.63 -2.43 8.74
N PHE A 129 -33.31 -1.15 8.97
CA PHE A 129 -33.60 -0.07 8.03
C PHE A 129 -32.83 -0.24 6.72
N GLU A 130 -31.51 -0.48 6.78
CA GLU A 130 -30.65 -0.70 5.61
C GLU A 130 -31.14 -1.91 4.80
N ARG A 131 -31.48 -3.02 5.47
CA ARG A 131 -32.05 -4.21 4.83
C ARG A 131 -33.39 -3.90 4.19
N GLY A 132 -34.27 -3.17 4.87
CA GLY A 132 -35.56 -2.72 4.32
C GLY A 132 -35.38 -1.89 3.07
N PHE A 133 -34.51 -0.88 3.12
CA PHE A 133 -34.21 -0.03 1.97
C PHE A 133 -33.63 -0.84 0.80
N MET A 134 -32.69 -1.75 1.06
CA MET A 134 -32.10 -2.61 0.03
C MET A 134 -33.13 -3.54 -0.63
N VAL A 135 -33.95 -4.22 0.17
CA VAL A 135 -35.00 -5.11 -0.35
C VAL A 135 -36.01 -4.31 -1.15
N VAL A 136 -36.40 -3.12 -0.68
CA VAL A 136 -37.29 -2.22 -1.42
C VAL A 136 -36.68 -1.80 -2.75
N ALA A 137 -35.45 -1.31 -2.75
CA ALA A 137 -34.75 -0.89 -3.96
C ALA A 137 -34.68 -2.01 -5.02
N LEU A 138 -34.32 -3.22 -4.60
CA LEU A 138 -34.14 -4.36 -5.50
C LEU A 138 -35.43 -4.98 -6.03
N SER A 139 -36.56 -4.73 -5.36
CA SER A 139 -37.84 -5.40 -5.68
C SER A 139 -38.96 -4.45 -6.09
N ALA A 140 -38.84 -3.14 -5.89
CA ALA A 140 -39.90 -2.18 -6.21
C ALA A 140 -40.28 -2.16 -7.69
N TRP A 141 -39.31 -2.37 -8.61
CA TRP A 141 -39.56 -2.46 -10.05
C TRP A 141 -40.47 -3.65 -10.45
N LEU A 142 -40.68 -4.63 -9.56
CA LEU A 142 -41.60 -5.76 -9.82
C LEU A 142 -43.05 -5.32 -9.84
N LEU A 143 -43.39 -4.25 -9.10
CA LEU A 143 -44.73 -3.68 -9.10
C LEU A 143 -45.13 -3.22 -10.52
N PRO A 144 -44.37 -2.35 -11.22
CA PRO A 144 -44.68 -1.98 -12.60
C PRO A 144 -44.47 -3.13 -13.60
N ALA A 145 -43.57 -4.07 -13.34
CA ALA A 145 -43.38 -5.24 -14.21
C ALA A 145 -44.66 -6.08 -14.37
N SER A 146 -45.49 -6.15 -13.33
CA SER A 146 -46.78 -6.87 -13.37
C SER A 146 -47.78 -6.28 -14.38
N VAL A 147 -47.63 -5.00 -14.75
CA VAL A 147 -48.46 -4.31 -15.75
C VAL A 147 -47.82 -4.34 -17.13
N LEU A 148 -46.48 -4.32 -17.19
CA LEU A 148 -45.74 -4.23 -18.44
C LEU A 148 -45.66 -5.55 -19.22
N TRP A 149 -45.72 -6.70 -18.56
CA TRP A 149 -45.40 -7.98 -19.19
C TRP A 149 -46.47 -9.04 -18.94
N ARG A 150 -46.87 -9.75 -20.01
CA ARG A 150 -47.81 -10.89 -19.90
C ARG A 150 -47.12 -12.11 -19.30
N ARG A 151 -47.90 -13.02 -18.70
CA ARG A 151 -47.41 -14.26 -18.04
C ARG A 151 -46.31 -15.03 -18.78
N GLY A 152 -46.41 -15.18 -20.11
CA GLY A 152 -45.40 -15.88 -20.94
C GLY A 152 -44.16 -15.05 -21.32
N GLU A 153 -44.27 -13.72 -21.28
CA GLU A 153 -43.22 -12.78 -21.69
C GLU A 153 -42.28 -12.42 -20.52
N ARG A 154 -42.77 -12.52 -19.28
CA ARG A 154 -42.10 -12.06 -18.05
C ARG A 154 -40.70 -12.61 -17.86
N TRP A 155 -40.54 -13.93 -17.91
CA TRP A 155 -39.23 -14.56 -17.65
C TRP A 155 -38.21 -14.25 -18.75
N TRP A 156 -38.64 -14.30 -20.01
CA TRP A 156 -37.79 -13.98 -21.16
C TRP A 156 -37.31 -12.53 -21.16
N VAL A 157 -38.18 -11.60 -20.80
CA VAL A 157 -37.83 -10.17 -20.71
C VAL A 157 -36.90 -9.91 -19.54
N ILE A 158 -37.15 -10.51 -18.37
CA ILE A 158 -36.27 -10.36 -17.20
C ILE A 158 -34.88 -10.92 -17.47
N ILE A 159 -34.79 -12.13 -18.04
CA ILE A 159 -33.50 -12.75 -18.40
C ILE A 159 -32.75 -11.90 -19.43
N SER A 160 -33.45 -11.42 -20.46
CA SER A 160 -32.84 -10.60 -21.52
C SER A 160 -32.39 -9.23 -21.00
N VAL A 161 -33.18 -8.56 -20.15
CA VAL A 161 -32.78 -7.28 -19.53
C VAL A 161 -31.58 -7.49 -18.59
N ALA A 162 -31.60 -8.54 -17.77
CA ALA A 162 -30.47 -8.89 -16.91
C ALA A 162 -29.19 -9.17 -17.73
N GLY A 163 -29.31 -9.90 -18.85
CA GLY A 163 -28.20 -10.16 -19.77
C GLY A 163 -27.64 -8.90 -20.42
N ILE A 164 -28.50 -7.97 -20.87
CA ILE A 164 -28.06 -6.68 -21.46
C ILE A 164 -27.36 -5.81 -20.42
N VAL A 165 -27.92 -5.68 -19.21
CA VAL A 165 -27.31 -4.92 -18.12
C VAL A 165 -25.97 -5.53 -17.72
N PHE A 166 -25.86 -6.86 -17.70
CA PHE A 166 -24.60 -7.57 -17.44
C PHE A 166 -23.55 -7.29 -18.53
N LEU A 167 -23.91 -7.42 -19.81
CA LEU A 167 -23.01 -7.12 -20.92
C LEU A 167 -22.56 -5.66 -20.90
N PHE A 168 -23.46 -4.72 -20.64
CA PHE A 168 -23.14 -3.30 -20.51
C PHE A 168 -22.18 -3.06 -19.33
N SER A 169 -22.42 -3.68 -18.17
CA SER A 169 -21.51 -3.64 -17.02
C SER A 169 -20.11 -4.14 -17.35
N TRP A 170 -20.01 -5.22 -18.14
CA TRP A 170 -18.74 -5.77 -18.60
C TRP A 170 -18.02 -4.83 -19.58
N ILE A 171 -18.72 -4.30 -20.58
CA ILE A 171 -18.17 -3.32 -21.53
C ILE A 171 -17.65 -2.08 -20.80
N MET A 172 -18.42 -1.56 -19.84
CA MET A 172 -17.99 -0.42 -19.03
C MET A 172 -16.71 -0.74 -18.25
N ASN A 173 -16.57 -1.95 -17.69
CA ASN A 173 -15.32 -2.34 -17.03
C ASN A 173 -14.12 -2.40 -18.01
N VAL A 174 -14.33 -2.88 -19.23
CA VAL A 174 -13.27 -2.93 -20.26
C VAL A 174 -12.83 -1.53 -20.68
N ILE A 175 -13.78 -0.62 -20.97
CA ILE A 175 -13.49 0.79 -21.32
C ILE A 175 -12.71 1.49 -20.20
N VAL A 176 -13.07 1.18 -18.96
CA VAL A 176 -12.41 1.73 -17.77
C VAL A 176 -10.99 1.19 -17.61
N MET A 177 -10.73 -0.08 -17.94
CA MET A 177 -9.38 -0.63 -17.92
C MET A 177 -8.48 -0.09 -19.04
N THR A 178 -9.04 0.39 -20.16
CA THR A 178 -8.27 0.88 -21.31
C THR A 178 -8.02 2.39 -21.28
N HIS A 179 -8.73 3.16 -20.46
CA HIS A 179 -8.47 4.58 -20.24
C HIS A 179 -7.76 4.80 -18.89
N PRO A 180 -6.66 5.56 -18.84
CA PRO A 180 -5.87 5.80 -17.61
C PRO A 180 -6.58 6.68 -16.57
N VAL A 181 -7.88 6.93 -16.73
CA VAL A 181 -8.67 7.70 -15.78
C VAL A 181 -9.12 6.74 -14.68
N ALA A 182 -8.29 6.59 -13.65
CA ALA A 182 -8.54 5.77 -12.45
C ALA A 182 -9.89 6.07 -11.75
N GLU A 183 -10.55 7.19 -12.08
CA GLU A 183 -11.84 7.68 -11.57
C GLU A 183 -13.00 6.68 -11.67
N TRP A 184 -12.92 5.70 -12.56
CA TRP A 184 -14.06 4.83 -12.90
C TRP A 184 -14.02 3.44 -12.25
N LEU A 185 -12.94 3.10 -11.53
CA LEU A 185 -12.71 1.77 -10.93
C LEU A 185 -13.23 1.62 -9.50
N TRP A 186 -13.92 2.63 -8.94
CA TRP A 186 -14.39 2.50 -7.56
C TRP A 186 -15.36 1.33 -7.39
N PRO A 187 -15.20 0.50 -6.33
CA PRO A 187 -16.19 -0.52 -6.02
C PRO A 187 -17.54 0.17 -5.79
N LEU A 188 -18.55 -0.25 -6.56
CA LEU A 188 -19.89 0.30 -6.51
C LEU A 188 -20.42 0.23 -5.07
N SER A 189 -20.60 1.37 -4.40
CA SER A 189 -21.14 1.37 -3.04
C SER A 189 -22.56 0.78 -3.04
N TRP A 190 -22.94 0.11 -1.96
CA TRP A 190 -24.30 -0.47 -1.86
C TRP A 190 -25.39 0.62 -1.99
N ARG A 191 -25.12 1.85 -1.54
CA ARG A 191 -26.03 3.00 -1.65
C ARG A 191 -26.19 3.41 -3.10
N ALA A 192 -25.08 3.49 -3.83
CA ALA A 192 -25.11 3.81 -5.25
C ALA A 192 -25.84 2.72 -6.05
N PHE A 193 -25.61 1.45 -5.70
CA PHE A 193 -26.34 0.31 -6.24
C PHE A 193 -27.85 0.39 -5.95
N ALA A 194 -28.25 0.58 -4.69
CA ALA A 194 -29.65 0.68 -4.28
C ALA A 194 -30.34 1.88 -4.95
N THR A 195 -29.65 3.00 -5.07
CA THR A 195 -30.22 4.20 -5.71
C THR A 195 -30.37 4.02 -7.22
N GLY A 196 -29.41 3.33 -7.88
CA GLY A 196 -29.58 2.88 -9.26
C GLY A 196 -30.83 2.01 -9.44
N TRP A 197 -31.06 1.04 -8.57
CA TRP A 197 -32.26 0.20 -8.64
C TRP A 197 -33.57 0.94 -8.32
N LEU A 198 -33.53 1.96 -7.46
CA LEU A 198 -34.67 2.85 -7.25
C LEU A 198 -34.95 3.70 -8.49
N LEU A 199 -33.91 4.22 -9.14
CA LEU A 199 -34.05 4.93 -10.42
C LEU A 199 -34.65 4.01 -11.48
N PHE A 200 -34.19 2.76 -11.57
CA PHE A 200 -34.78 1.76 -12.45
C PHE A 200 -36.25 1.51 -12.13
N SER A 201 -36.60 1.42 -10.84
CA SER A 201 -37.98 1.25 -10.38
C SER A 201 -38.87 2.44 -10.76
N LEU A 202 -38.37 3.67 -10.65
CA LEU A 202 -39.07 4.89 -11.06
C LEU A 202 -39.28 4.95 -12.58
N LEU A 203 -38.24 4.67 -13.37
CA LEU A 203 -38.30 4.68 -14.83
C LEU A 203 -39.24 3.59 -15.37
N THR A 204 -39.22 2.40 -14.77
CA THR A 204 -40.16 1.32 -15.12
C THR A 204 -41.60 1.64 -14.70
N ALA A 205 -41.81 2.33 -13.58
CA ALA A 205 -43.14 2.84 -13.20
C ALA A 205 -43.67 3.89 -14.18
N LEU A 206 -42.82 4.80 -14.66
CA LEU A 206 -43.16 5.75 -15.71
C LEU A 206 -43.52 5.04 -17.02
N LEU A 207 -42.78 4.00 -17.39
CA LEU A 207 -43.09 3.17 -18.56
C LEU A 207 -44.45 2.49 -18.43
N ALA A 208 -44.75 1.93 -17.25
CA ALA A 208 -46.03 1.30 -16.98
C ALA A 208 -47.18 2.30 -17.09
N TRP A 209 -47.01 3.49 -16.49
CA TRP A 209 -47.99 4.57 -16.60
C TRP A 209 -48.21 5.02 -18.05
N TRP A 210 -47.14 5.17 -18.83
CA TRP A 210 -47.23 5.52 -20.25
C TRP A 210 -47.95 4.42 -21.05
N HIS A 211 -47.60 3.16 -20.80
CA HIS A 211 -48.22 2.00 -21.45
C HIS A 211 -49.73 1.92 -21.21
N LEU A 212 -50.19 2.31 -20.03
CA LEU A 212 -51.62 2.31 -19.67
C LEU A 212 -52.41 3.41 -20.35
N ARG A 213 -51.78 4.56 -20.63
CA ARG A 213 -52.41 5.66 -21.36
C ARG A 213 -52.38 5.44 -22.87
N ALA A 214 -51.28 4.87 -23.37
CA ALA A 214 -51.05 4.59 -24.77
C ALA A 214 -50.38 3.21 -24.89
N PRO A 215 -51.11 2.17 -25.29
CA PRO A 215 -50.58 0.82 -25.45
C PRO A 215 -49.32 0.83 -26.33
N GLN A 216 -48.27 0.18 -25.85
CA GLN A 216 -46.96 0.11 -26.50
C GLN A 216 -46.70 -1.32 -26.95
N THR A 217 -45.98 -1.49 -28.06
CA THR A 217 -45.58 -2.82 -28.54
C THR A 217 -44.57 -3.46 -27.60
N LEU A 218 -44.53 -4.80 -27.59
CA LEU A 218 -43.57 -5.59 -26.81
C LEU A 218 -42.12 -5.13 -27.04
N ARG A 219 -41.73 -4.95 -28.31
CA ARG A 219 -40.39 -4.49 -28.71
C ARG A 219 -40.03 -3.15 -28.09
N ARG A 220 -40.94 -2.18 -28.12
CA ARG A 220 -40.67 -0.83 -27.59
C ARG A 220 -40.56 -0.82 -26.07
N ARG A 221 -41.44 -1.55 -25.36
CA ARG A 221 -41.32 -1.72 -23.91
C ARG A 221 -39.99 -2.36 -23.54
N PHE A 222 -39.56 -3.37 -24.30
CA PHE A 222 -38.32 -4.11 -24.04
C PHE A 222 -37.09 -3.22 -24.20
N ILE A 223 -36.98 -2.51 -25.33
CA ILE A 223 -35.87 -1.58 -25.59
C ILE A 223 -35.80 -0.50 -24.50
N LEU A 224 -36.94 0.10 -24.12
CA LEU A 224 -36.97 1.12 -23.08
C LEU A 224 -36.56 0.57 -21.71
N ALA A 225 -37.02 -0.63 -21.34
CA ALA A 225 -36.60 -1.28 -20.10
C ALA A 225 -35.09 -1.58 -20.08
N ALA A 226 -34.51 -2.03 -21.20
CA ALA A 226 -33.08 -2.24 -21.33
C ALA A 226 -32.29 -0.93 -21.20
N VAL A 227 -32.72 0.14 -21.90
CA VAL A 227 -32.11 1.48 -21.81
C VAL A 227 -32.18 2.02 -20.38
N PHE A 228 -33.33 1.89 -19.70
CA PHE A 228 -33.48 2.31 -18.31
C PHE A 228 -32.57 1.52 -17.37
N GLY A 229 -32.38 0.22 -17.62
CA GLY A 229 -31.40 -0.60 -16.90
C GLY A 229 -29.98 -0.07 -17.06
N CYS A 230 -29.55 0.22 -18.30
CA CYS A 230 -28.23 0.77 -18.58
C CYS A 230 -28.04 2.17 -17.97
N LEU A 231 -29.02 3.07 -18.09
CA LEU A 231 -28.97 4.40 -17.48
C LEU A 231 -28.90 4.35 -15.96
N SER A 232 -29.63 3.42 -15.34
CA SER A 232 -29.62 3.23 -13.90
C SER A 232 -28.28 2.71 -13.40
N LEU A 233 -27.67 1.78 -14.14
CA LEU A 233 -26.33 1.28 -13.85
C LEU A 233 -25.25 2.34 -14.07
N ALA A 234 -25.36 3.14 -15.14
CA ALA A 234 -24.47 4.28 -15.37
C ALA A 234 -24.62 5.31 -14.23
N GLY A 235 -25.84 5.66 -13.84
CA GLY A 235 -26.11 6.54 -12.71
C GLY A 235 -25.56 6.00 -11.39
N ALA A 236 -25.68 4.69 -11.13
CA ALA A 236 -25.09 4.05 -9.96
C ALA A 236 -23.55 4.10 -9.94
N ARG A 237 -22.90 4.13 -11.11
CA ARG A 237 -21.44 4.25 -11.24
C ARG A 237 -20.94 5.70 -11.17
N HIS A 238 -21.74 6.64 -11.69
CA HIS A 238 -21.35 8.05 -11.83
C HIS A 238 -21.82 8.98 -10.72
N ALA A 239 -22.79 8.55 -9.92
CA ALA A 239 -23.27 9.43 -8.87
C ALA A 239 -22.19 9.66 -7.80
N PRO A 240 -22.06 10.89 -7.26
CA PRO A 240 -21.17 11.22 -6.13
C PRO A 240 -21.59 10.54 -4.81
N TRP A 241 -22.42 9.50 -4.87
CA TRP A 241 -22.80 8.62 -3.77
C TRP A 241 -21.74 7.54 -3.49
N GLY A 242 -20.62 7.57 -4.23
CA GLY A 242 -19.46 6.70 -4.08
C GLY A 242 -18.63 7.08 -2.85
N GLY A 243 -18.60 6.17 -1.87
CA GLY A 243 -17.80 6.28 -0.65
C GLY A 243 -18.28 7.37 0.32
N ALA A 244 -18.93 6.99 1.41
CA ALA A 244 -18.86 7.86 2.58
C ALA A 244 -17.38 7.90 2.97
N GLY A 245 -16.71 9.05 2.81
CA GLY A 245 -15.39 9.25 3.41
C GLY A 245 -15.44 8.86 4.89
N ALA A 246 -14.31 8.43 5.44
CA ALA A 246 -14.21 8.07 6.84
C ALA A 246 -14.80 9.20 7.71
N ARG A 247 -15.80 8.87 8.54
CA ARG A 247 -16.39 9.85 9.44
C ARG A 247 -15.40 10.13 10.57
N PRO A 248 -15.21 11.40 10.96
CA PRO A 248 -14.34 11.73 12.08
C PRO A 248 -14.93 11.16 13.37
N ALA A 249 -14.11 10.44 14.12
CA ALA A 249 -14.49 9.87 15.40
C ALA A 249 -14.54 10.91 16.52
N ASP A 250 -13.60 11.85 16.54
CA ASP A 250 -13.52 12.90 17.56
C ASP A 250 -12.95 14.22 17.00
N PRO A 251 -13.75 14.98 16.25
CA PRO A 251 -13.33 16.27 15.71
C PRO A 251 -13.17 17.35 16.79
N ALA A 252 -13.69 17.13 18.01
CA ALA A 252 -13.49 18.05 19.13
C ALA A 252 -12.08 17.90 19.70
N TRP A 253 -11.61 16.65 19.83
CA TRP A 253 -10.23 16.36 20.21
C TRP A 253 -9.22 16.96 19.22
N VAL A 254 -9.47 16.82 17.91
CA VAL A 254 -8.58 17.41 16.89
C VAL A 254 -8.50 18.93 17.04
N ARG A 255 -9.64 19.61 17.17
CA ARG A 255 -9.65 21.08 17.37
C ARG A 255 -8.89 21.54 18.61
N LYS A 256 -8.87 20.74 19.67
CA LYS A 256 -8.14 21.03 20.91
C LYS A 256 -6.64 20.79 20.79
N ASN A 257 -6.22 19.73 20.13
CA ASN A 257 -4.82 19.29 20.12
C ASN A 257 -4.05 19.70 18.86
N ALA A 258 -4.72 19.99 17.75
CA ALA A 258 -4.08 20.41 16.50
C ALA A 258 -3.15 21.62 16.66
N PRO A 259 -3.50 22.67 17.44
CA PRO A 259 -2.58 23.80 17.66
C PRO A 259 -1.28 23.44 18.41
N GLN A 260 -1.22 22.28 19.08
CA GLN A 260 -0.05 21.82 19.82
C GLN A 260 0.89 20.97 18.97
N ALA A 261 0.45 20.50 17.80
CA ALA A 261 1.32 19.76 16.91
C ALA A 261 2.42 20.65 16.35
N LYS A 262 3.63 20.12 16.34
CA LYS A 262 4.76 20.71 15.64
C LYS A 262 4.88 20.04 14.29
N VAL A 263 4.62 20.80 13.23
CA VAL A 263 4.77 20.36 11.85
C VAL A 263 5.92 21.14 11.25
N SER A 264 6.91 20.43 10.73
CA SER A 264 8.01 21.01 9.95
C SER A 264 8.19 20.24 8.66
N LEU A 265 8.44 20.98 7.58
CA LEU A 265 8.86 20.42 6.30
C LEU A 265 10.37 20.62 6.19
N ASP A 266 11.08 19.50 6.13
CA ASP A 266 12.52 19.51 5.90
C ASP A 266 12.77 19.65 4.39
N LEU A 267 13.30 20.81 4.01
CA LEU A 267 13.67 21.07 2.63
C LEU A 267 15.00 20.43 2.25
N ASP A 268 15.82 20.02 3.22
CA ASP A 268 17.15 19.50 2.93
C ASP A 268 17.08 18.04 2.46
N GLY A 269 15.98 17.34 2.76
CA GLY A 269 15.61 16.04 2.21
C GLY A 269 14.61 16.12 1.05
N THR A 270 14.46 17.28 0.42
CA THR A 270 13.54 17.43 -0.73
C THR A 270 14.11 16.79 -1.99
N ASN A 271 13.21 16.22 -2.78
CA ASN A 271 13.50 15.73 -4.11
C ASN A 271 12.75 16.62 -5.13
N PHE A 272 13.43 16.98 -6.21
CA PHE A 272 12.78 17.59 -7.38
C PHE A 272 12.78 16.59 -8.53
N GLY A 273 11.61 16.18 -9.01
CA GLY A 273 11.48 15.12 -10.02
C GLY A 273 11.91 15.51 -11.44
N GLY A 274 12.41 16.74 -11.62
CA GLY A 274 12.72 17.31 -12.92
C GLY A 274 11.47 17.76 -13.71
N PHE A 275 11.65 18.10 -14.98
CA PHE A 275 10.58 18.49 -15.90
C PHE A 275 10.25 17.40 -16.94
N GLU A 276 10.93 16.25 -16.85
CA GLU A 276 10.76 15.08 -17.71
C GLU A 276 9.37 14.44 -17.52
N ARG A 277 8.89 13.76 -18.56
CA ARG A 277 7.48 13.31 -18.66
C ARG A 277 7.12 12.12 -17.77
N GLU A 278 8.10 11.37 -17.26
CA GLU A 278 7.88 10.03 -16.68
C GLU A 278 7.78 9.99 -15.15
N SER A 279 8.45 10.88 -14.43
CA SER A 279 8.52 10.88 -12.95
C SER A 279 7.72 12.01 -12.28
N GLY A 280 7.06 12.85 -13.08
CA GLY A 280 6.17 13.89 -12.58
C GLY A 280 6.91 15.17 -12.22
N ARG A 281 6.41 16.27 -12.77
CA ARG A 281 6.87 17.65 -12.55
C ARG A 281 6.55 18.10 -11.13
N ARG A 282 7.14 17.45 -10.13
CA ARG A 282 6.74 17.56 -8.73
C ARG A 282 7.94 17.88 -7.86
N PHE A 283 7.66 18.61 -6.80
CA PHE A 283 8.62 18.91 -5.74
C PHE A 283 8.06 18.32 -4.44
N TRP A 284 8.86 17.54 -3.73
CA TRP A 284 8.49 16.86 -2.49
C TRP A 284 9.42 17.26 -1.37
N ALA A 285 8.92 17.28 -0.13
CA ALA A 285 9.71 17.45 1.08
C ALA A 285 9.42 16.32 2.07
N LYS A 286 10.36 16.03 2.96
CA LYS A 286 10.08 15.18 4.11
C LYS A 286 9.33 15.97 5.17
N ALA A 287 8.26 15.40 5.71
CA ALA A 287 7.51 16.01 6.80
C ALA A 287 7.87 15.37 8.15
N ASP A 288 8.24 16.19 9.13
CA ASP A 288 8.30 15.79 10.55
C ASP A 288 7.06 16.35 11.26
N ILE A 289 6.21 15.45 11.73
CA ILE A 289 4.93 15.76 12.37
C ILE A 289 4.95 15.18 13.78
N LYS A 290 5.05 16.05 14.78
CA LYS A 290 5.01 15.68 16.20
C LYS A 290 3.68 16.09 16.79
N THR A 291 2.81 15.12 17.02
CA THR A 291 1.48 15.29 17.62
C THR A 291 1.53 15.48 19.14
N GLY A 292 2.64 15.08 19.79
CA GLY A 292 2.79 15.09 21.25
C GLY A 292 2.05 13.95 21.95
N GLN A 293 1.45 13.02 21.20
CA GLN A 293 0.67 11.89 21.71
C GLN A 293 1.15 10.58 21.05
N PRO A 294 1.67 9.60 21.82
CA PRO A 294 2.30 8.41 21.25
C PRO A 294 1.39 7.56 20.35
N SER A 295 0.08 7.52 20.65
CA SER A 295 -0.89 6.72 19.90
C SER A 295 -1.53 7.47 18.73
N VAL A 296 -1.13 8.71 18.45
CA VAL A 296 -1.77 9.56 17.43
C VAL A 296 -0.74 10.04 16.43
N ASN A 297 -0.99 9.78 15.15
CA ASN A 297 -0.27 10.41 14.05
C ASN A 297 -1.17 11.37 13.29
N ALA A 298 -0.53 12.25 12.51
CA ALA A 298 -1.21 13.01 11.48
C ALA A 298 -0.45 12.88 10.17
N ALA A 299 -1.17 12.93 9.06
CA ALA A 299 -0.61 12.92 7.72
C ALA A 299 -1.03 14.19 6.97
N LEU A 300 -0.13 14.70 6.13
CA LEU A 300 -0.39 15.87 5.31
C LEU A 300 -1.01 15.47 3.97
N ARG A 301 -2.16 16.07 3.68
CA ARG A 301 -2.85 15.94 2.40
C ARG A 301 -2.91 17.30 1.71
N GLN A 302 -2.31 17.42 0.53
CA GLN A 302 -2.21 18.69 -0.17
C GLN A 302 -3.60 19.11 -0.69
N LEU A 303 -4.04 20.31 -0.32
CA LEU A 303 -5.29 20.89 -0.81
C LEU A 303 -5.05 21.75 -2.04
N GLY A 304 -3.90 22.40 -2.11
CA GLY A 304 -3.50 23.23 -3.23
C GLY A 304 -2.13 23.84 -3.02
N SER A 305 -1.52 24.33 -4.10
CA SER A 305 -0.27 25.07 -4.01
C SER A 305 -0.18 26.16 -5.06
N LYS A 306 0.39 27.29 -4.66
CA LYS A 306 0.62 28.47 -5.48
C LYS A 306 2.12 28.72 -5.52
N VAL A 307 2.69 28.67 -6.71
CA VAL A 307 4.11 28.97 -6.94
C VAL A 307 4.21 30.37 -7.53
N THR A 308 5.13 31.18 -7.00
CA THR A 308 5.38 32.54 -7.49
C THR A 308 6.86 32.72 -7.80
N GLN A 309 7.18 33.21 -9.00
CA GLN A 309 8.54 33.54 -9.43
C GLN A 309 8.49 34.84 -10.25
N GLU A 310 9.26 35.85 -9.83
CA GLU A 310 9.32 37.16 -10.50
C GLU A 310 7.93 37.79 -10.75
N GLY A 311 7.01 37.67 -9.79
CA GLY A 311 5.64 38.18 -9.90
C GLY A 311 4.69 37.36 -10.78
N LYS A 312 5.18 36.34 -11.49
CA LYS A 312 4.33 35.36 -12.19
C LYS A 312 3.85 34.29 -11.23
N THR A 313 2.57 33.95 -11.30
CA THR A 313 1.97 32.86 -10.54
C THR A 313 1.83 31.64 -11.43
N PHE A 314 2.30 30.50 -10.95
CA PHE A 314 2.10 29.18 -11.53
C PHE A 314 1.13 28.43 -10.59
N GLY A 315 -0.02 28.05 -11.12
CA GLY A 315 -0.99 27.24 -10.38
C GLY A 315 -0.57 25.79 -10.38
N SER A 316 -0.75 25.11 -9.25
CA SER A 316 -0.69 23.65 -9.18
C SER A 316 -2.11 23.12 -9.02
N HIS A 317 -2.57 22.27 -9.95
CA HIS A 317 -3.81 21.54 -9.74
C HIS A 317 -3.49 20.24 -9.00
N VAL A 318 -4.06 20.06 -7.80
CA VAL A 318 -4.11 18.74 -7.17
C VAL A 318 -5.18 17.97 -7.94
N PRO A 319 -4.87 16.89 -8.67
CA PRO A 319 -5.91 16.08 -9.29
C PRO A 319 -6.87 15.63 -8.19
N VAL A 320 -8.15 15.99 -8.37
CA VAL A 320 -9.26 15.89 -7.39
C VAL A 320 -9.47 14.46 -6.85
N THR A 321 -8.79 13.47 -7.41
CA THR A 321 -9.18 12.06 -7.42
C THR A 321 -8.51 11.19 -6.37
N HIS A 322 -7.38 11.59 -5.79
CA HIS A 322 -6.70 10.83 -4.72
C HIS A 322 -6.74 11.50 -3.34
N GLU A 323 -6.85 12.82 -3.29
CA GLU A 323 -6.48 13.61 -2.11
C GLU A 323 -7.65 14.44 -1.54
N THR A 324 -8.91 14.24 -1.94
CA THR A 324 -10.04 15.01 -1.39
C THR A 324 -10.94 14.23 -0.43
N MET A 325 -10.97 12.90 -0.51
CA MET A 325 -11.74 12.05 0.40
C MET A 325 -10.83 11.06 1.13
N ILE A 326 -10.92 11.04 2.46
CA ILE A 326 -10.30 10.00 3.28
C ILE A 326 -11.08 8.71 3.05
N SER A 327 -10.56 7.85 2.20
CA SER A 327 -11.16 6.56 1.88
C SER A 327 -10.65 5.49 2.84
N ALA A 328 -11.31 4.32 2.84
CA ALA A 328 -10.78 3.15 3.54
C ALA A 328 -9.37 2.75 3.04
N GLN A 329 -9.07 2.96 1.75
CA GLN A 329 -7.74 2.72 1.19
C GLN A 329 -6.72 3.73 1.71
N THR A 330 -7.09 5.01 1.84
CA THR A 330 -6.24 6.06 2.43
C THR A 330 -5.93 5.76 3.90
N LEU A 331 -6.93 5.26 4.65
CA LEU A 331 -6.74 4.81 6.04
C LEU A 331 -5.77 3.62 6.15
N ASP A 332 -5.89 2.66 5.24
CA ASP A 332 -5.03 1.47 5.15
C ASP A 332 -3.59 1.87 4.79
N MET A 333 -3.45 2.75 3.81
CA MET A 333 -2.18 3.39 3.44
C MET A 333 -1.48 4.03 4.64
N HIS A 334 -2.19 4.81 5.48
CA HIS A 334 -1.61 5.40 6.69
C HIS A 334 -1.46 4.42 7.88
N LEU A 335 -2.13 3.26 7.85
CA LEU A 335 -1.91 2.16 8.79
C LEU A 335 -0.51 1.56 8.59
N HIS A 336 -0.03 1.51 7.34
CA HIS A 336 1.26 0.93 6.95
C HIS A 336 2.46 1.89 7.08
N GLY A 337 2.28 3.12 7.56
CA GLY A 337 3.41 4.00 7.92
C GLY A 337 4.12 3.50 9.18
N ALA A 338 5.38 3.09 9.05
CA ALA A 338 6.16 2.44 10.11
C ALA A 338 6.75 3.40 11.16
N ASP A 339 7.09 4.64 10.78
CA ASP A 339 8.24 5.33 11.40
C ASP A 339 7.97 6.05 12.73
N THR A 340 6.71 6.35 13.07
CA THR A 340 6.39 7.05 14.34
C THR A 340 5.46 6.26 15.26
N VAL A 341 4.45 5.58 14.70
CA VAL A 341 3.38 5.02 15.53
C VAL A 341 3.70 3.62 16.02
N LEU A 342 4.26 2.72 15.19
CA LEU A 342 4.58 1.36 15.65
C LEU A 342 5.64 1.36 16.76
N ARG A 343 6.65 2.23 16.66
CA ARG A 343 7.72 2.36 17.67
C ARG A 343 7.17 2.52 19.08
N ASP A 344 6.14 3.35 19.24
CA ASP A 344 5.61 3.71 20.55
C ASP A 344 4.66 2.66 21.14
N PHE A 345 4.17 1.70 20.32
CA PHE A 345 3.32 0.58 20.80
C PHE A 345 4.10 -0.61 21.35
N PHE A 346 5.37 -0.75 20.96
CA PHE A 346 6.20 -1.87 21.33
C PHE A 346 7.41 -1.42 22.15
N PRO A 347 8.02 -2.29 22.96
CA PRO A 347 9.24 -1.95 23.68
C PRO A 347 10.34 -1.44 22.73
N PRO A 348 11.15 -0.45 23.14
CA PRO A 348 12.29 0.01 22.34
C PRO A 348 13.21 -1.14 21.90
N GLY A 349 13.68 -1.07 20.65
CA GLY A 349 14.50 -2.11 20.03
C GLY A 349 13.73 -3.35 19.57
N THR A 350 12.39 -3.27 19.45
CA THR A 350 11.56 -4.33 18.84
C THR A 350 11.82 -4.43 17.35
N LEU A 351 12.31 -5.57 16.89
CA LEU A 351 12.53 -5.85 15.46
C LEU A 351 11.19 -6.13 14.77
N PHE A 352 10.89 -5.36 13.73
CA PHE A 352 9.73 -5.53 12.89
C PHE A 352 10.10 -6.33 11.64
N VAL A 353 9.31 -7.36 11.33
CA VAL A 353 9.56 -8.28 10.21
C VAL A 353 8.36 -8.23 9.26
N ILE A 354 8.59 -8.06 7.96
CA ILE A 354 7.54 -8.09 6.92
C ILE A 354 7.77 -9.32 6.04
N GLY A 355 6.70 -10.04 5.69
CA GLY A 355 6.75 -11.15 4.73
C GLY A 355 6.38 -10.74 3.30
N GLY A 356 7.13 -11.22 2.30
CA GLY A 356 6.77 -11.28 0.88
C GLY A 356 6.75 -9.98 0.07
N GLU A 357 6.23 -10.10 -1.17
CA GLU A 357 6.11 -9.04 -2.20
C GLU A 357 5.28 -7.81 -1.78
N ARG A 358 4.63 -7.83 -0.60
CA ARG A 358 3.86 -6.70 -0.04
C ARG A 358 4.74 -5.60 0.58
N ASN A 359 6.06 -5.75 0.52
CA ASN A 359 7.06 -4.75 0.92
C ASN A 359 6.77 -3.33 0.41
N PHE A 360 6.21 -3.18 -0.79
CA PHE A 360 5.94 -1.86 -1.37
C PHE A 360 5.00 -0.98 -0.51
N GLN A 361 3.99 -1.56 0.15
CA GLN A 361 3.04 -0.78 0.96
C GLN A 361 3.67 -0.18 2.22
N TRP A 362 4.62 -0.90 2.82
CA TRP A 362 5.38 -0.45 3.99
C TRP A 362 6.54 0.48 3.61
N GLN A 363 7.16 0.25 2.45
CA GLN A 363 8.28 1.05 1.94
C GLN A 363 7.87 2.44 1.46
N VAL A 364 6.77 2.57 0.72
CA VAL A 364 6.32 3.87 0.17
C VAL A 364 5.91 4.86 1.28
N MET A 365 5.61 4.35 2.47
CA MET A 365 5.01 5.12 3.56
C MET A 365 5.95 5.42 4.72
N SER A 366 7.22 5.01 4.66
CA SER A 366 8.22 5.36 5.68
C SER A 366 8.84 6.74 5.48
N ASP A 367 8.99 7.18 4.23
CA ASP A 367 9.80 8.39 3.95
C ASP A 367 9.09 9.70 4.30
N ASN A 368 7.81 9.65 4.72
CA ASN A 368 6.96 10.81 5.04
C ASN A 368 7.08 11.93 3.99
N GLU A 369 7.25 11.57 2.72
CA GLU A 369 7.37 12.54 1.64
C GLU A 369 6.00 13.16 1.34
N VAL A 370 5.96 14.48 1.41
CA VAL A 370 4.77 15.28 1.16
C VAL A 370 5.02 16.14 -0.05
N ARG A 371 4.06 16.15 -0.97
CA ARG A 371 4.13 16.97 -2.17
C ARG A 371 4.04 18.46 -1.80
N LEU A 372 5.00 19.25 -2.24
CA LEU A 372 5.04 20.70 -2.09
C LEU A 372 4.37 21.43 -3.26
N ALA A 373 4.64 20.99 -4.49
CA ALA A 373 4.07 21.57 -5.69
C ALA A 373 4.08 20.58 -6.87
N THR A 374 3.15 20.75 -7.80
CA THR A 374 3.20 20.17 -9.16
C THR A 374 3.27 21.30 -10.18
N PHE A 375 4.25 21.28 -11.07
CA PHE A 375 4.48 22.29 -12.09
C PHE A 375 3.78 21.93 -13.41
N GLU A 376 3.11 22.91 -14.00
CA GLU A 376 2.50 22.82 -15.32
C GLU A 376 3.18 23.79 -16.29
N VAL A 377 2.89 23.64 -17.60
CA VAL A 377 3.44 24.53 -18.63
C VAL A 377 2.69 25.87 -18.57
N PRO A 378 3.38 27.03 -18.61
CA PRO A 378 4.83 27.19 -18.73
C PRO A 378 5.57 26.90 -17.41
N PHE A 379 6.74 26.28 -17.48
CA PHE A 379 7.54 25.96 -16.29
C PHE A 379 8.26 27.19 -15.73
N PRO A 380 8.49 27.24 -14.40
CA PRO A 380 9.39 28.23 -13.81
C PRO A 380 10.84 28.00 -14.27
N ASP A 381 11.64 29.06 -14.30
CA ASP A 381 13.06 29.00 -14.59
C ASP A 381 13.80 28.33 -13.41
N PRO A 382 14.52 27.21 -13.60
CA PRO A 382 15.15 26.47 -12.52
C PRO A 382 16.29 27.25 -11.84
N ALA A 383 16.93 28.21 -12.52
CA ALA A 383 18.05 28.97 -11.98
C ALA A 383 17.61 30.14 -11.08
N LYS A 384 16.34 30.54 -11.14
CA LYS A 384 15.81 31.71 -10.45
C LYS A 384 15.08 31.34 -9.15
N PRO A 385 15.13 32.20 -8.13
CA PRO A 385 14.41 31.95 -6.88
C PRO A 385 12.90 31.96 -7.11
N LEU A 386 12.20 30.99 -6.53
CA LEU A 386 10.75 30.89 -6.49
C LEU A 386 10.27 30.72 -5.05
N GLN A 387 9.02 31.09 -4.81
CA GLN A 387 8.31 30.89 -3.55
C GLN A 387 7.12 29.97 -3.76
N ILE A 388 6.90 29.06 -2.83
CA ILE A 388 5.80 28.10 -2.84
C ILE A 388 4.95 28.37 -1.61
N LYS A 389 3.66 28.60 -1.83
CA LYS A 389 2.65 28.59 -0.77
C LYS A 389 1.77 27.37 -0.93
N SER A 390 1.70 26.51 0.07
CA SER A 390 0.95 25.26 0.01
C SER A 390 -0.02 25.16 1.17
N ASP A 391 -1.26 24.82 0.86
CA ASP A 391 -2.31 24.59 1.84
C ASP A 391 -2.54 23.08 1.97
N TYR A 392 -2.63 22.60 3.21
CA TYR A 392 -2.76 21.20 3.56
C TYR A 392 -3.90 20.98 4.54
N ALA A 393 -4.50 19.79 4.47
CA ALA A 393 -5.23 19.19 5.58
C ALA A 393 -4.28 18.24 6.33
N LEU A 394 -4.13 18.43 7.64
CA LEU A 394 -3.62 17.39 8.53
C LEU A 394 -4.77 16.45 8.85
N ASP A 395 -4.70 15.23 8.36
CA ASP A 395 -5.63 14.17 8.71
C ASP A 395 -5.08 13.41 9.93
N TRP A 396 -5.85 13.38 11.02
CA TRP A 396 -5.43 12.83 12.31
C TRP A 396 -5.95 11.42 12.48
N PHE A 397 -5.06 10.50 12.86
CA PHE A 397 -5.41 9.11 13.11
C PHE A 397 -4.92 8.67 14.47
N GLN A 398 -5.79 7.99 15.21
CA GLN A 398 -5.44 7.31 16.44
C GLN A 398 -5.30 5.83 16.15
N ARG A 399 -4.12 5.30 16.46
CA ARG A 399 -3.91 3.86 16.48
C ARG A 399 -4.22 3.34 17.86
N GLU A 400 -4.81 2.16 17.93
CA GLU A 400 -5.06 1.51 19.20
C GLU A 400 -4.95 -0.01 19.04
N VAL A 401 -4.59 -0.67 20.14
CA VAL A 401 -4.66 -2.11 20.27
C VAL A 401 -6.11 -2.49 20.53
N ALA A 402 -6.81 -2.90 19.48
CA ALA A 402 -8.23 -3.27 19.56
C ALA A 402 -8.42 -4.67 20.16
N ILE A 403 -7.53 -5.62 19.83
CA ILE A 403 -7.52 -6.96 20.40
C ILE A 403 -6.07 -7.36 20.66
N ASN A 404 -5.82 -7.99 21.81
CA ASN A 404 -4.52 -8.57 22.16
C ASN A 404 -4.74 -9.89 22.91
N LEU A 405 -4.57 -11.01 22.21
CA LEU A 405 -4.89 -12.33 22.72
C LEU A 405 -3.69 -13.29 22.63
N PRO A 406 -3.53 -14.22 23.60
CA PRO A 406 -2.48 -15.23 23.53
C PRO A 406 -2.75 -16.21 22.40
N LEU A 407 -1.70 -16.66 21.72
CA LEU A 407 -1.82 -17.61 20.62
C LEU A 407 -1.99 -19.05 21.13
N VAL A 408 -3.16 -19.32 21.70
CA VAL A 408 -3.56 -20.60 22.28
C VAL A 408 -4.96 -20.95 21.77
N GLU A 409 -5.19 -22.20 21.40
CA GLU A 409 -6.51 -22.64 20.92
C GLU A 409 -7.61 -22.34 21.95
N GLY A 410 -8.75 -21.85 21.45
CA GLY A 410 -9.87 -21.42 22.27
C GLY A 410 -9.74 -20.02 22.87
N SER A 411 -8.57 -19.38 22.80
CA SER A 411 -8.42 -17.99 23.23
C SER A 411 -9.27 -17.06 22.34
N GLY A 412 -9.78 -15.98 22.92
CA GLY A 412 -10.61 -15.04 22.18
C GLY A 412 -10.53 -13.62 22.73
N GLY A 413 -10.90 -12.67 21.90
CA GLY A 413 -10.93 -11.26 22.23
C GLY A 413 -11.99 -10.53 21.40
N ARG A 414 -12.53 -9.45 21.94
CA ARG A 414 -13.63 -8.70 21.32
C ARG A 414 -13.41 -7.20 21.45
N CYS A 415 -13.71 -6.48 20.38
CA CYS A 415 -13.84 -5.04 20.33
C CYS A 415 -15.17 -4.66 19.65
N ASP A 416 -15.44 -3.36 19.48
CA ASP A 416 -16.71 -2.89 18.94
C ASP A 416 -16.99 -3.37 17.50
N SER A 417 -15.95 -3.63 16.71
CA SER A 417 -16.08 -4.02 15.31
C SER A 417 -15.73 -5.47 15.02
N HIS A 418 -15.00 -6.15 15.90
CA HIS A 418 -14.51 -7.52 15.68
C HIS A 418 -14.61 -8.37 16.95
N SER A 419 -14.89 -9.65 16.79
CA SER A 419 -14.70 -10.69 17.79
C SER A 419 -13.87 -11.80 17.18
N TRP A 420 -12.76 -12.15 17.80
CA TRP A 420 -11.83 -13.18 17.34
C TRP A 420 -11.80 -14.34 18.32
N ARG A 421 -11.69 -15.53 17.78
CA ARG A 421 -11.41 -16.75 18.53
C ARG A 421 -10.42 -17.60 17.76
N VAL A 422 -9.31 -17.97 18.41
CA VAL A 422 -8.31 -18.88 17.84
C VAL A 422 -8.92 -20.27 17.80
N THR A 423 -9.11 -20.82 16.61
CA THR A 423 -9.67 -22.16 16.45
C THR A 423 -8.59 -23.21 16.31
N ARG A 424 -7.44 -22.85 15.73
CA ARG A 424 -6.29 -23.76 15.57
C ARG A 424 -4.98 -22.99 15.45
N VAL A 425 -3.91 -23.54 16.01
CA VAL A 425 -2.53 -23.06 15.80
C VAL A 425 -1.72 -24.21 15.20
N PHE A 426 -1.40 -24.13 13.92
CA PHE A 426 -0.63 -25.17 13.23
C PHE A 426 0.87 -24.84 13.26
N ARG A 427 1.66 -25.81 13.75
CA ARG A 427 3.12 -25.71 13.82
C ARG A 427 3.77 -26.56 12.73
N PRO A 428 4.90 -26.13 12.17
CA PRO A 428 5.55 -26.84 11.06
C PRO A 428 6.00 -28.26 11.41
N ALA A 429 6.37 -28.51 12.68
CA ALA A 429 6.72 -29.83 13.20
C ALA A 429 5.55 -30.84 13.19
N GLU A 430 4.31 -30.41 12.92
CA GLU A 430 3.13 -31.27 12.83
C GLU A 430 2.87 -31.78 11.40
N GLY A 431 3.63 -31.32 10.40
CA GLY A 431 3.55 -31.75 9.00
C GLY A 431 4.73 -32.61 8.58
N ASN A 432 4.54 -33.45 7.54
CA ASN A 432 5.62 -34.21 6.90
C ASN A 432 6.44 -33.33 5.93
N HIS A 433 7.04 -32.25 6.44
CA HIS A 433 7.85 -31.32 5.65
C HIS A 433 9.33 -31.74 5.67
N LYS A 434 10.02 -31.58 4.53
CA LYS A 434 11.46 -31.90 4.41
C LYS A 434 12.29 -30.66 4.81
N PRO A 435 13.50 -30.85 5.38
CA PRO A 435 14.44 -29.76 5.64
C PRO A 435 14.61 -28.86 4.40
N GLY A 436 14.42 -27.55 4.57
CA GLY A 436 14.44 -26.56 3.49
C GLY A 436 13.11 -26.32 2.77
N ASP A 437 11.98 -26.86 3.25
CA ASP A 437 10.64 -26.48 2.78
C ASP A 437 10.21 -25.13 3.40
N ALA A 438 9.67 -24.19 2.60
CA ALA A 438 9.13 -22.90 3.06
C ALA A 438 8.11 -23.03 4.20
N ALA A 439 7.36 -24.15 4.20
CA ALA A 439 6.40 -24.46 5.25
C ALA A 439 7.05 -24.66 6.62
N LEU A 440 8.31 -25.12 6.71
CA LEU A 440 9.02 -25.37 7.98
C LEU A 440 9.28 -24.11 8.81
N GLY A 441 9.47 -22.96 8.16
CA GLY A 441 9.68 -21.68 8.83
C GLY A 441 8.40 -20.98 9.27
N SER A 442 7.24 -21.52 8.88
CA SER A 442 5.97 -20.80 8.94
C SER A 442 5.12 -21.15 10.16
N LEU A 443 4.33 -20.19 10.65
CA LEU A 443 3.30 -20.38 11.66
C LEU A 443 1.93 -20.07 11.02
N SER A 444 1.02 -21.03 11.07
CA SER A 444 -0.35 -20.84 10.57
C SER A 444 -1.36 -20.82 11.71
N VAL A 445 -2.31 -19.90 11.64
CA VAL A 445 -3.33 -19.67 12.67
C VAL A 445 -4.68 -19.59 11.99
N SER A 446 -5.60 -20.46 12.39
CA SER A 446 -7.00 -20.36 12.00
C SER A 446 -7.76 -19.56 13.05
N LEU A 447 -8.52 -18.56 12.59
CA LEU A 447 -9.38 -17.73 13.43
C LEU A 447 -10.83 -17.87 13.00
N HIS A 448 -11.72 -17.95 13.98
CA HIS A 448 -13.12 -17.61 13.79
C HIS A 448 -13.30 -16.12 14.09
N VAL A 449 -13.81 -15.39 13.11
CA VAL A 449 -13.95 -13.93 13.15
C VAL A 449 -15.40 -13.56 12.94
N GLU A 450 -15.97 -12.85 13.91
CA GLU A 450 -17.19 -12.08 13.71
C GLU A 450 -16.81 -10.62 13.49
N SER A 451 -17.22 -10.04 12.36
CA SER A 451 -16.97 -8.64 12.03
C SER A 451 -18.27 -7.88 11.79
N ARG A 452 -18.34 -6.66 12.33
CA ARG A 452 -19.41 -5.71 12.06
C ARG A 452 -19.04 -4.91 10.83
N ASN A 453 -19.51 -5.39 9.67
CA ASN A 453 -19.39 -4.68 8.42
C ASN A 453 -20.56 -3.73 8.26
N HIS A 454 -20.50 -2.55 8.89
CA HIS A 454 -21.33 -1.46 8.40
C HIS A 454 -20.87 -1.13 6.99
N TRP A 455 -21.83 -1.05 6.08
CA TRP A 455 -21.58 -0.92 4.65
C TRP A 455 -20.86 0.37 4.22
N ASP A 456 -20.53 1.26 5.15
CA ASP A 456 -20.09 2.63 4.87
C ASP A 456 -18.62 2.90 5.19
N ALA A 457 -17.91 2.04 5.93
CA ALA A 457 -16.44 2.04 6.05
C ALA A 457 -16.02 0.91 6.99
N ARG A 458 -15.11 0.03 6.56
CA ARG A 458 -14.34 -0.80 7.50
C ARG A 458 -13.25 0.08 8.11
N PRO A 459 -13.07 0.12 9.44
CA PRO A 459 -11.85 0.71 9.99
C PRO A 459 -10.65 -0.04 9.42
N ALA A 460 -9.57 0.68 9.09
CA ALA A 460 -8.34 0.03 8.67
C ALA A 460 -7.79 -0.76 9.87
N THR A 461 -7.51 -2.04 9.64
CA THR A 461 -7.09 -2.97 10.69
C THR A 461 -5.87 -3.75 10.25
N LEU A 462 -4.87 -3.82 11.12
CA LEU A 462 -3.65 -4.60 10.90
C LEU A 462 -3.62 -5.76 11.88
N VAL A 463 -3.41 -6.96 11.35
CA VAL A 463 -3.15 -8.14 12.17
C VAL A 463 -1.65 -8.35 12.23
N LEU A 464 -1.11 -8.47 13.43
CA LEU A 464 0.31 -8.75 13.63
C LEU A 464 0.51 -9.80 14.71
N LEU A 465 1.66 -10.45 14.63
CA LEU A 465 2.13 -11.42 15.61
C LEU A 465 3.25 -10.77 16.42
N HIS A 466 3.18 -10.82 17.74
CA HIS A 466 4.17 -10.20 18.62
C HIS A 466 4.74 -11.20 19.61
N SER A 467 6.06 -11.21 19.74
CA SER A 467 6.83 -11.91 20.77
C SER A 467 7.42 -10.91 21.76
N PRO A 468 6.77 -10.68 22.93
CA PRO A 468 7.27 -9.73 23.92
C PRO A 468 8.67 -10.08 24.46
N GLN A 469 8.96 -11.38 24.60
CA GLN A 469 10.21 -11.85 25.20
C GLN A 469 11.41 -11.62 24.28
N ARG A 470 11.23 -11.80 22.97
CA ARG A 470 12.27 -11.58 21.97
C ARG A 470 12.29 -10.16 21.41
N ARG A 471 11.29 -9.33 21.77
CA ARG A 471 11.06 -8.00 21.17
C ARG A 471 11.02 -8.11 19.65
N MET A 472 10.09 -8.93 19.16
CA MET A 472 9.90 -9.14 17.73
C MET A 472 8.43 -9.01 17.37
N ALA A 473 8.14 -8.36 16.25
CA ALA A 473 6.80 -8.22 15.72
C ALA A 473 6.78 -8.54 14.22
N TRP A 474 6.06 -9.60 13.83
CA TRP A 474 5.80 -9.90 12.42
C TRP A 474 4.58 -9.11 11.97
N LEU A 475 4.85 -8.16 11.07
CA LEU A 475 3.90 -7.25 10.48
C LEU A 475 3.20 -7.94 9.31
N GLN A 476 1.88 -8.07 9.44
CA GLN A 476 0.99 -8.66 8.44
C GLN A 476 1.29 -10.14 8.13
N PRO A 477 0.25 -10.98 8.00
CA PRO A 477 0.45 -12.33 7.51
C PRO A 477 0.82 -12.31 6.01
N LEU A 478 1.68 -13.24 5.61
CA LEU A 478 2.02 -13.47 4.21
C LEU A 478 0.78 -13.91 3.42
N GLU A 479 0.05 -14.86 3.98
CA GLU A 479 -1.23 -15.34 3.43
C GLU A 479 -2.37 -15.05 4.40
N GLN A 480 -3.44 -14.48 3.87
CA GLN A 480 -4.70 -14.28 4.57
C GLN A 480 -5.81 -14.83 3.69
N VAL A 481 -6.28 -16.04 4.02
CA VAL A 481 -7.29 -16.75 3.24
C VAL A 481 -8.58 -16.80 4.03
N VAL A 482 -9.62 -16.14 3.53
CA VAL A 482 -10.98 -16.34 4.06
C VAL A 482 -11.52 -17.63 3.46
N THR A 483 -11.67 -18.65 4.29
CA THR A 483 -12.04 -20.01 3.85
C THR A 483 -13.55 -20.20 3.73
N ALA A 484 -14.33 -19.54 4.60
CA ALA A 484 -15.79 -19.60 4.57
C ALA A 484 -16.39 -18.35 5.23
N TYR A 485 -17.59 -17.96 4.80
CA TYR A 485 -18.30 -16.81 5.38
C TYR A 485 -19.81 -16.98 5.50
N ARG A 486 -20.41 -16.25 6.44
CA ARG A 486 -21.84 -16.23 6.80
C ARG A 486 -22.29 -14.81 7.05
N GLY A 487 -23.56 -14.51 6.76
CA GLY A 487 -24.17 -13.23 7.11
C GLY A 487 -23.68 -12.01 6.32
N GLY A 488 -22.89 -12.19 5.25
CA GLY A 488 -22.24 -11.08 4.52
C GLY A 488 -23.16 -9.96 3.99
N HIS A 489 -24.48 -10.16 3.98
CA HIS A 489 -25.48 -9.19 3.53
C HIS A 489 -26.30 -8.53 4.67
N THR A 490 -25.96 -8.77 5.94
CA THR A 490 -26.77 -8.39 7.11
C THR A 490 -26.09 -7.36 8.03
N GLY A 491 -24.89 -6.89 7.67
CA GLY A 491 -24.12 -5.93 8.47
C GLY A 491 -23.24 -6.56 9.56
N VAL A 492 -23.53 -7.81 9.97
CA VAL A 492 -22.64 -8.64 10.79
C VAL A 492 -22.27 -9.88 9.99
N MET A 493 -20.98 -10.20 9.93
CA MET A 493 -20.44 -11.29 9.14
C MET A 493 -19.64 -12.21 10.03
N ARG A 494 -19.81 -13.52 9.89
CA ARG A 494 -18.93 -14.51 10.50
C ARG A 494 -18.11 -15.18 9.42
N HIS A 495 -16.85 -15.40 9.69
CA HIS A 495 -15.97 -16.10 8.75
C HIS A 495 -14.85 -16.79 9.48
N THR A 496 -14.27 -17.78 8.81
CA THR A 496 -12.98 -18.32 9.20
C THR A 496 -11.90 -17.70 8.32
N VAL A 497 -10.78 -17.36 8.95
CA VAL A 497 -9.62 -16.85 8.25
C VAL A 497 -8.40 -17.62 8.70
N ASP A 498 -7.63 -18.10 7.73
CA ASP A 498 -6.34 -18.71 7.95
C ASP A 498 -5.27 -17.65 7.66
N LEU A 499 -4.43 -17.43 8.67
CA LEU A 499 -3.34 -16.46 8.65
C LEU A 499 -2.02 -17.22 8.73
N GLN A 500 -1.07 -16.89 7.86
CA GLN A 500 0.26 -17.50 7.88
C GLN A 500 1.34 -16.43 7.96
N TRP A 501 2.29 -16.62 8.87
CA TRP A 501 3.53 -15.85 8.93
C TRP A 501 4.72 -16.74 8.61
N GLN A 502 5.70 -16.21 7.88
CA GLN A 502 7.03 -16.80 7.76
C GLN A 502 7.98 -16.13 8.76
N GLY A 503 9.18 -16.64 8.98
CA GLY A 503 10.14 -16.03 9.91
C GLY A 503 9.90 -16.35 11.36
N VAL A 504 8.94 -17.23 11.69
CA VAL A 504 8.65 -17.58 13.08
C VAL A 504 9.51 -18.75 13.54
N PHE A 505 9.66 -19.75 12.68
CA PHE A 505 10.54 -20.90 12.89
C PHE A 505 11.68 -20.85 11.88
N ASN A 506 12.77 -21.57 12.14
CA ASN A 506 13.89 -21.61 11.22
C ASN A 506 13.55 -22.50 10.01
N HIS A 507 13.72 -21.97 8.80
CA HIS A 507 13.45 -22.66 7.55
C HIS A 507 14.29 -23.94 7.33
N ALA A 508 15.52 -23.98 7.85
CA ALA A 508 16.47 -25.06 7.60
C ALA A 508 16.07 -26.36 8.32
N ASP A 509 15.64 -26.25 9.57
CA ASP A 509 15.42 -27.39 10.47
C ASP A 509 14.08 -27.36 11.23
N GLY A 510 13.27 -26.30 11.06
CA GLY A 510 12.00 -26.12 11.77
C GLY A 510 12.18 -25.81 13.26
N GLU A 511 13.42 -25.60 13.73
CA GLU A 511 13.66 -25.22 15.12
C GLU A 511 13.04 -23.86 15.42
N SER A 512 12.58 -23.69 16.66
CA SER A 512 12.15 -22.37 17.13
C SER A 512 13.28 -21.36 16.99
N THR A 513 12.98 -20.16 16.47
CA THR A 513 13.88 -18.99 16.50
C THR A 513 14.11 -18.44 17.92
N GLY A 514 13.92 -19.30 18.94
CA GLY A 514 13.94 -18.94 20.35
C GLY A 514 12.61 -18.38 20.87
N VAL A 515 11.51 -18.61 20.14
CA VAL A 515 10.16 -18.15 20.41
C VAL A 515 9.25 -19.34 20.71
N GLU A 516 8.68 -19.41 21.91
CA GLU A 516 7.63 -20.39 22.20
C GLU A 516 6.30 -19.90 21.64
N ALA A 517 5.63 -20.72 20.83
CA ALA A 517 4.37 -20.33 20.20
C ALA A 517 3.26 -19.99 21.21
N SER A 518 3.27 -20.57 22.40
CA SER A 518 2.33 -20.26 23.50
C SER A 518 2.51 -18.86 24.09
N GLN A 519 3.69 -18.26 23.91
CA GLN A 519 4.03 -16.92 24.41
C GLN A 519 3.80 -15.83 23.36
N LEU A 520 3.52 -16.24 22.11
CA LEU A 520 3.13 -15.34 21.05
C LEU A 520 1.78 -14.70 21.34
N ARG A 521 1.66 -13.45 20.93
CA ARG A 521 0.45 -12.66 21.05
C ARG A 521 -0.03 -12.27 19.67
N LEU A 522 -1.29 -12.54 19.40
CA LEU A 522 -1.97 -12.06 18.22
C LEU A 522 -2.60 -10.70 18.54
N ILE A 523 -2.22 -9.69 17.77
CA ILE A 523 -2.65 -8.30 18.01
C ILE A 523 -3.40 -7.79 16.79
N LEU A 524 -4.59 -7.22 17.04
CA LEU A 524 -5.34 -6.43 16.09
C LEU A 524 -5.11 -4.95 16.40
N LEU A 525 -4.39 -4.26 15.53
CA LEU A 525 -4.30 -2.80 15.56
C LEU A 525 -5.44 -2.22 14.72
N ARG A 526 -6.08 -1.18 15.24
CA ARG A 526 -7.10 -0.40 14.53
C ARG A 526 -6.56 1.01 14.31
N ASN A 527 -6.80 1.57 13.12
CA ASN A 527 -6.60 2.99 12.86
C ASN A 527 -7.96 3.71 12.82
N GLN A 528 -8.14 4.64 13.73
CA GLN A 528 -9.35 5.44 13.85
C GLN A 528 -9.07 6.86 13.35
N TYR A 529 -9.84 7.31 12.37
CA TYR A 529 -9.76 8.69 11.91
C TYR A 529 -10.44 9.64 12.89
N LEU A 530 -9.68 10.55 13.49
CA LEU A 530 -10.19 11.49 14.48
C LEU A 530 -10.83 12.73 13.82
N GLY A 531 -10.27 13.18 12.70
CA GLY A 531 -10.69 14.40 11.99
C GLY A 531 -9.55 15.05 11.23
N SER A 532 -9.84 16.14 10.51
CA SER A 532 -8.83 16.95 9.84
C SER A 532 -8.69 18.32 10.51
N SER A 533 -7.51 18.92 10.41
CA SER A 533 -7.27 20.34 10.69
C SER A 533 -6.51 20.99 9.54
N ASP A 534 -6.71 22.29 9.33
CA ASP A 534 -6.01 23.00 8.26
C ASP A 534 -4.60 23.42 8.71
N TRP A 535 -3.65 23.39 7.77
CA TRP A 535 -2.30 23.91 7.97
C TRP A 535 -1.74 24.43 6.65
N SER A 536 -1.08 25.59 6.70
CA SER A 536 -0.47 26.21 5.53
C SER A 536 1.02 26.36 5.75
N TRP A 537 1.76 26.23 4.66
CA TRP A 537 3.19 26.41 4.63
C TRP A 537 3.60 27.40 3.55
N GLN A 538 4.63 28.18 3.87
CA GLN A 538 5.26 29.11 2.96
C GLN A 538 6.74 28.76 2.90
N SER A 539 7.24 28.55 1.69
CA SER A 539 8.65 28.26 1.48
C SER A 539 9.53 29.50 1.66
N PRO A 540 10.82 29.32 2.02
CA PRO A 540 11.85 30.30 1.69
C PRO A 540 12.04 30.41 0.17
N ASP A 541 12.90 31.32 -0.27
CA ASP A 541 13.30 31.41 -1.69
C ASP A 541 14.06 30.14 -2.09
N ILE A 542 13.50 29.38 -3.04
CA ILE A 542 14.03 28.11 -3.52
C ILE A 542 14.53 28.29 -4.95
N ARG A 543 15.70 27.76 -5.28
CA ARG A 543 16.12 27.59 -6.69
C ARG A 543 16.08 26.10 -7.01
N LEU A 544 15.32 25.71 -8.04
CA LEU A 544 15.19 24.30 -8.41
C LEU A 544 16.53 23.70 -8.85
N ALA A 545 17.44 24.51 -9.40
CA ALA A 545 18.80 24.08 -9.76
C ALA A 545 19.64 23.62 -8.55
N ASP A 546 19.29 24.02 -7.33
CA ASP A 546 19.97 23.57 -6.11
C ASP A 546 19.51 22.15 -5.68
N TYR A 547 18.44 21.63 -6.30
CA TYR A 547 17.86 20.31 -6.06
C TYR A 547 17.86 19.49 -7.36
N PRO A 548 18.99 18.90 -7.76
CA PRO A 548 19.06 18.13 -9.00
C PRO A 548 18.14 16.90 -8.94
N SER A 549 17.54 16.53 -10.08
CA SER A 549 16.65 15.37 -10.13
C SER A 549 17.41 14.06 -9.88
N PRO A 550 16.98 13.23 -8.92
CA PRO A 550 17.58 11.90 -8.72
C PRO A 550 17.15 10.92 -9.81
N TYR A 551 16.05 11.23 -10.52
CA TYR A 551 15.50 10.39 -11.58
C TYR A 551 16.11 10.77 -12.93
N ALA A 552 17.31 10.25 -13.19
CA ALA A 552 17.74 10.01 -14.58
C ALA A 552 16.74 9.04 -15.25
N PRO A 553 16.54 9.07 -16.58
CA PRO A 553 15.50 8.29 -17.25
C PRO A 553 15.60 6.79 -16.94
N SER A 554 14.76 6.32 -16.03
CA SER A 554 14.76 5.00 -15.38
C SER A 554 14.23 3.87 -16.27
N ARG A 555 14.43 3.95 -17.59
CA ARG A 555 13.96 2.94 -18.56
C ARG A 555 14.92 1.79 -18.81
N LEU A 556 16.07 1.75 -18.16
CA LEU A 556 17.14 0.81 -18.56
C LEU A 556 17.24 -0.47 -17.72
N GLU A 557 16.52 -0.59 -16.59
CA GLU A 557 16.69 -1.71 -15.65
C GLU A 557 15.76 -2.91 -15.92
N SER A 558 14.63 -2.72 -16.61
CA SER A 558 13.61 -3.79 -16.77
C SER A 558 13.98 -4.89 -17.78
N ALA A 559 15.14 -4.83 -18.45
CA ALA A 559 15.56 -5.79 -19.47
C ALA A 559 16.51 -6.90 -18.94
N GLN A 560 16.92 -6.84 -17.67
CA GLN A 560 18.00 -7.66 -17.11
C GLN A 560 17.72 -9.17 -17.17
N ALA A 561 16.46 -9.58 -17.06
CA ALA A 561 16.07 -11.01 -17.10
C ALA A 561 16.35 -11.68 -18.45
N LEU A 562 16.41 -10.92 -19.56
CA LEU A 562 16.64 -11.47 -20.90
C LEU A 562 18.08 -11.93 -21.14
N TYR A 563 19.04 -11.44 -20.35
CA TYR A 563 20.47 -11.65 -20.56
C TYR A 563 21.18 -12.41 -19.43
N ALA A 564 20.43 -12.89 -18.43
CA ALA A 564 20.98 -13.68 -17.33
C ALA A 564 21.78 -14.89 -17.84
N GLY A 565 23.04 -15.02 -17.38
CA GLY A 565 23.96 -16.08 -17.79
C GLY A 565 24.62 -15.88 -19.17
N ARG A 566 24.34 -14.79 -19.88
CA ARG A 566 24.93 -14.42 -21.18
C ARG A 566 25.31 -12.94 -21.27
N GLU A 567 25.46 -12.28 -20.13
CA GLU A 567 25.61 -10.82 -20.00
C GLU A 567 26.80 -10.30 -20.82
N GLN A 568 27.99 -10.89 -20.63
CA GLN A 568 29.21 -10.48 -21.31
C GLN A 568 29.13 -10.69 -22.83
N LYS A 569 28.62 -11.85 -23.26
CA LYS A 569 28.47 -12.15 -24.69
C LYS A 569 27.48 -11.20 -25.35
N ALA A 570 26.34 -10.94 -24.72
CA ALA A 570 25.34 -10.01 -25.23
C ALA A 570 25.87 -8.57 -25.29
N PHE A 571 26.68 -8.15 -24.31
CA PHE A 571 27.35 -6.86 -24.35
C PHE A 571 28.32 -6.76 -25.52
N GLN A 572 29.19 -7.76 -25.74
CA GLN A 572 30.14 -7.78 -26.85
C GLN A 572 29.42 -7.78 -28.22
N GLU A 573 28.36 -8.58 -28.37
CA GLU A 573 27.54 -8.61 -29.59
C GLU A 573 26.93 -7.25 -29.90
N ARG A 574 26.45 -6.52 -28.88
CA ARG A 574 25.88 -5.18 -29.04
C ARG A 574 26.95 -4.12 -29.27
N LEU A 575 28.06 -4.18 -28.54
CA LEU A 575 29.19 -3.28 -28.69
C LEU A 575 29.75 -3.33 -30.11
N ALA A 576 29.82 -4.51 -30.73
CA ALA A 576 30.26 -4.69 -32.11
C ALA A 576 29.37 -3.98 -33.15
N THR A 577 28.13 -3.60 -32.79
CA THR A 577 27.22 -2.85 -33.67
C THR A 577 27.36 -1.34 -33.56
N LEU A 578 28.10 -0.84 -32.57
CA LEU A 578 28.25 0.58 -32.30
C LEU A 578 29.40 1.18 -33.13
N THR A 579 29.18 2.36 -33.69
CA THR A 579 30.23 3.12 -34.38
C THR A 579 31.11 3.83 -33.36
N VAL A 580 32.36 3.41 -33.22
CA VAL A 580 33.31 3.97 -32.26
C VAL A 580 33.75 5.38 -32.71
N PRO A 581 33.68 6.41 -31.84
CA PRO A 581 34.11 7.75 -32.18
C PRO A 581 35.65 7.85 -32.25
N THR A 582 36.12 8.64 -33.21
CA THR A 582 37.52 9.05 -33.39
C THR A 582 37.72 10.50 -32.96
N ALA A 583 38.96 11.00 -32.95
CA ALA A 583 39.29 12.41 -32.65
C ALA A 583 38.47 13.43 -33.47
N ASP A 584 38.22 13.15 -34.75
CA ASP A 584 37.50 14.05 -35.66
C ASP A 584 35.98 13.86 -35.64
N SER A 585 35.47 12.93 -34.82
CA SER A 585 34.02 12.66 -34.76
C SER A 585 33.28 13.87 -34.18
N PRO A 586 32.18 14.34 -34.81
CA PRO A 586 31.44 15.46 -34.28
C PRO A 586 30.73 15.06 -32.98
N GLU A 587 30.60 16.02 -32.06
CA GLU A 587 30.05 15.79 -30.72
C GLU A 587 28.72 15.01 -30.69
N PRO A 588 27.73 15.23 -31.58
CA PRO A 588 26.49 14.45 -31.60
C PRO A 588 26.71 12.94 -31.82
N VAL A 589 27.74 12.56 -32.59
CA VAL A 589 28.08 11.15 -32.87
C VAL A 589 28.72 10.52 -31.64
N ALA A 590 29.66 11.20 -30.99
CA ALA A 590 30.27 10.72 -29.76
C ALA A 590 29.26 10.63 -28.61
N ARG A 591 28.34 11.60 -28.51
CA ARG A 591 27.24 11.60 -27.53
C ARG A 591 26.26 10.45 -27.77
N ARG A 592 25.95 10.14 -29.04
CA ARG A 592 25.11 8.99 -29.40
C ARG A 592 25.77 7.68 -29.00
N TYR A 593 27.06 7.52 -29.32
CA TYR A 593 27.84 6.35 -28.92
C TYR A 593 27.83 6.16 -27.39
N LEU A 594 28.06 7.23 -26.63
CA LEU A 594 28.02 7.21 -25.17
C LEU A 594 26.64 6.76 -24.65
N TYR A 595 25.55 7.29 -25.20
CA TYR A 595 24.20 6.88 -24.81
C TYR A 595 23.93 5.39 -25.12
N ASP A 596 24.24 4.93 -26.33
CA ASP A 596 24.02 3.54 -26.73
C ASP A 596 24.90 2.58 -25.90
N LEU A 597 26.12 3.00 -25.55
CA LEU A 597 27.02 2.25 -24.67
C LEU A 597 26.47 2.12 -23.25
N LEU A 598 25.99 3.23 -22.65
CA LEU A 598 25.35 3.23 -21.33
C LEU A 598 24.08 2.37 -21.30
N ALA A 599 23.24 2.51 -22.33
CA ALA A 599 22.04 1.71 -22.47
C ALA A 599 22.35 0.21 -22.58
N THR A 600 23.36 -0.15 -23.37
CA THR A 600 23.79 -1.54 -23.55
C THR A 600 24.38 -2.12 -22.27
N ALA A 601 25.25 -1.37 -21.59
CA ALA A 601 25.89 -1.82 -20.35
C ALA A 601 24.86 -2.06 -19.23
N THR A 602 23.85 -1.19 -19.15
CA THR A 602 22.78 -1.29 -18.15
C THR A 602 21.83 -2.44 -18.47
N ALA A 603 21.35 -2.54 -19.72
CA ALA A 603 20.39 -3.57 -20.13
C ALA A 603 20.95 -5.00 -19.99
N THR A 604 22.26 -5.17 -20.19
CA THR A 604 22.93 -6.49 -20.06
C THR A 604 23.42 -6.79 -18.65
N TYR A 605 23.36 -5.84 -17.71
CA TYR A 605 23.92 -5.96 -16.35
C TYR A 605 25.43 -6.28 -16.31
N VAL A 606 26.13 -6.08 -17.42
CA VAL A 606 27.56 -6.43 -17.58
C VAL A 606 28.47 -5.57 -16.69
N ALA A 607 28.01 -4.37 -16.33
CA ALA A 607 28.64 -3.42 -15.43
C ALA A 607 29.02 -4.00 -14.05
N TYR A 608 28.38 -5.09 -13.63
CA TYR A 608 28.60 -5.74 -12.33
C TYR A 608 29.35 -7.08 -12.44
N LYS A 609 29.85 -7.44 -13.64
CA LYS A 609 30.52 -8.73 -13.88
C LYS A 609 32.04 -8.54 -14.03
N PRO A 610 32.86 -9.07 -13.10
CA PRO A 610 34.31 -8.90 -13.14
C PRO A 610 34.99 -9.30 -14.44
N ALA A 611 34.51 -10.39 -15.06
CA ALA A 611 35.06 -10.91 -16.32
C ALA A 611 34.91 -9.96 -17.52
N ALA A 612 34.01 -8.98 -17.44
CA ALA A 612 33.71 -8.07 -18.54
C ALA A 612 34.29 -6.66 -18.34
N PHE A 613 34.99 -6.40 -17.23
CA PHE A 613 35.50 -5.06 -16.94
C PHE A 613 36.50 -4.55 -17.98
N ASP A 614 37.35 -5.42 -18.51
CA ASP A 614 38.29 -5.05 -19.57
C ASP A 614 37.57 -4.62 -20.86
N ASP A 615 36.49 -5.33 -21.23
CA ASP A 615 35.70 -5.01 -22.43
C ASP A 615 35.00 -3.66 -22.28
N ILE A 616 34.46 -3.37 -21.09
CA ILE A 616 33.84 -2.08 -20.80
C ILE A 616 34.90 -0.97 -20.76
N THR A 617 36.07 -1.17 -20.12
CA THR A 617 37.17 -0.19 -20.14
C THR A 617 37.57 0.13 -21.57
N LYS A 618 37.73 -0.87 -22.44
CA LYS A 618 38.06 -0.68 -23.85
C LYS A 618 36.98 0.09 -24.61
N ALA A 619 35.71 -0.16 -24.34
CA ALA A 619 34.60 0.56 -24.95
C ALA A 619 34.57 2.05 -24.56
N PHE A 620 34.94 2.39 -23.32
CA PHE A 620 34.99 3.77 -22.84
C PHE A 620 36.29 4.51 -23.22
N ALA A 621 37.38 3.80 -23.53
CA ALA A 621 38.68 4.40 -23.80
C ALA A 621 38.67 5.47 -24.93
N PRO A 622 38.00 5.28 -26.08
CA PRO A 622 37.93 6.28 -27.14
C PRO A 622 37.26 7.59 -26.69
N LEU A 623 36.25 7.50 -25.81
CA LEU A 623 35.61 8.67 -25.23
C LEU A 623 36.55 9.39 -24.26
N GLY A 624 37.35 8.65 -23.47
CA GLY A 624 38.35 9.24 -22.58
C GLY A 624 39.49 9.93 -23.34
N GLU A 625 39.91 9.35 -24.46
CA GLU A 625 41.06 9.82 -25.25
C GLU A 625 40.73 11.02 -26.14
N HIS A 626 39.52 11.05 -26.72
CA HIS A 626 39.16 12.03 -27.75
C HIS A 626 37.99 12.95 -27.39
N HIS A 627 37.11 12.52 -26.47
CA HIS A 627 35.85 13.19 -26.17
C HIS A 627 35.61 13.36 -24.66
N LEU A 628 36.69 13.57 -23.91
CA LEU A 628 36.68 13.63 -22.44
C LEU A 628 35.63 14.59 -21.84
N PRO A 629 35.36 15.78 -22.42
CA PRO A 629 34.30 16.66 -21.92
C PRO A 629 32.93 15.99 -21.81
N LEU A 630 32.57 15.10 -22.75
CA LEU A 630 31.29 14.37 -22.70
C LEU A 630 31.21 13.41 -21.52
N LEU A 631 32.33 12.81 -21.11
CA LEU A 631 32.38 11.98 -19.91
C LEU A 631 32.27 12.82 -18.64
N LEU A 632 32.85 14.03 -18.62
CA LEU A 632 32.78 14.92 -17.46
C LEU A 632 31.37 15.50 -17.24
N ASP A 633 30.60 15.69 -18.32
CA ASP A 633 29.23 16.21 -18.29
C ASP A 633 28.17 15.13 -17.95
N LEU A 634 28.56 13.86 -17.78
CA LEU A 634 27.64 12.80 -17.35
C LEU A 634 27.18 13.01 -15.90
N GLN A 635 25.86 13.01 -15.69
CA GLN A 635 25.27 13.01 -14.36
C GLN A 635 25.60 11.72 -13.59
N SER A 636 25.71 11.81 -12.26
CA SER A 636 26.07 10.69 -11.37
C SER A 636 25.18 9.45 -11.58
N GLY A 637 23.86 9.64 -11.73
CA GLY A 637 22.89 8.56 -11.92
C GLY A 637 23.00 7.82 -13.27
N LEU A 638 23.69 8.39 -14.26
CA LEU A 638 23.93 7.72 -15.55
C LEU A 638 25.13 6.78 -15.52
N TRP A 639 25.89 6.72 -14.42
CA TRP A 639 26.97 5.77 -14.22
C TRP A 639 26.41 4.51 -13.51
N PRO A 640 25.98 3.45 -14.23
CA PRO A 640 25.32 2.28 -13.63
C PRO A 640 26.20 1.57 -12.61
N GLY A 641 25.92 1.74 -11.31
CA GLY A 641 26.56 0.99 -10.20
C GLY A 641 28.08 1.04 -10.16
N TRP A 642 28.70 2.00 -10.84
CA TRP A 642 30.15 2.08 -11.03
C TRP A 642 30.85 2.78 -9.88
N SER A 643 30.40 2.50 -8.66
CA SER A 643 31.01 3.01 -7.45
C SER A 643 32.46 2.56 -7.28
N ASN A 644 33.03 1.69 -8.14
CA ASN A 644 34.47 1.41 -8.17
C ASN A 644 35.15 0.90 -9.49
N ARG A 645 34.53 0.75 -10.67
CA ARG A 645 35.18 0.23 -11.91
C ARG A 645 34.44 0.73 -13.16
N PRO A 646 34.75 0.30 -14.40
CA PRO A 646 35.84 0.64 -15.33
C PRO A 646 35.91 2.07 -15.93
N PRO A 647 34.89 2.94 -15.94
CA PRO A 647 35.10 4.31 -16.44
C PRO A 647 35.94 5.19 -15.52
N ARG A 648 36.01 4.85 -14.23
CA ARG A 648 36.97 5.48 -13.30
C ARG A 648 38.42 5.27 -13.73
N THR A 649 38.79 4.10 -14.23
CA THR A 649 40.16 3.85 -14.71
C THR A 649 40.43 4.59 -16.02
N VAL A 650 39.41 4.76 -16.87
CA VAL A 650 39.50 5.60 -18.07
C VAL A 650 39.69 7.07 -17.70
N LEU A 651 38.86 7.61 -16.79
CA LEU A 651 39.00 8.97 -16.28
C LEU A 651 40.38 9.17 -15.63
N ASP A 652 40.82 8.25 -14.77
CA ASP A 652 42.13 8.34 -14.10
C ASP A 652 43.29 8.27 -15.10
N LYS A 653 43.15 7.53 -16.21
CA LYS A 653 44.18 7.42 -17.26
C LYS A 653 44.31 8.69 -18.10
N TYR A 654 43.19 9.28 -18.52
CA TYR A 654 43.18 10.38 -19.49
C TYR A 654 43.07 11.77 -18.86
N LEU A 655 42.66 11.89 -17.58
CA LEU A 655 42.68 13.16 -16.87
C LEU A 655 44.09 13.55 -16.45
N THR A 656 44.59 14.62 -17.07
CA THR A 656 45.84 15.31 -16.73
C THR A 656 45.57 16.57 -15.91
N SER A 657 46.63 17.20 -15.38
CA SER A 657 46.53 18.45 -14.61
C SER A 657 45.92 19.63 -15.39
N GLU A 658 45.97 19.61 -16.72
CA GLU A 658 45.35 20.64 -17.58
C GLU A 658 43.82 20.65 -17.45
N HIS A 659 43.22 19.51 -17.09
CA HIS A 659 41.78 19.35 -16.94
C HIS A 659 41.29 19.67 -15.51
N ARG A 660 42.21 19.96 -14.58
CA ARG A 660 41.92 20.10 -13.15
C ARG A 660 40.79 21.09 -12.87
N GLU A 661 40.88 22.29 -13.42
CA GLU A 661 39.88 23.34 -13.16
C GLU A 661 38.50 22.93 -13.67
N ALA A 662 38.44 22.33 -14.86
CA ALA A 662 37.19 21.87 -15.48
C ALA A 662 36.52 20.73 -14.69
N VAL A 663 37.33 19.86 -14.06
CA VAL A 663 36.86 18.78 -13.16
C VAL A 663 36.31 19.38 -11.86
N ILE A 664 37.06 20.29 -11.22
CA ILE A 664 36.66 20.92 -9.96
C ILE A 664 35.32 21.65 -10.14
N ASP A 665 35.13 22.41 -11.21
CA ASP A 665 33.88 23.15 -11.44
C ASP A 665 32.64 22.25 -11.62
N ARG A 666 32.84 21.00 -12.02
CA ARG A 666 31.77 20.01 -12.26
C ARG A 666 31.51 19.08 -11.08
N VAL A 667 32.31 19.15 -10.01
CA VAL A 667 32.11 18.34 -8.79
C VAL A 667 30.70 18.49 -8.23
N MET A 668 30.11 19.68 -8.35
CA MET A 668 28.76 19.99 -7.84
C MET A 668 27.63 19.27 -8.58
N THR A 669 27.89 18.79 -9.80
CA THR A 669 26.91 18.15 -10.69
C THR A 669 27.26 16.70 -11.02
N ASN A 670 28.46 16.24 -10.63
CA ASN A 670 28.95 14.89 -10.88
C ASN A 670 29.79 14.38 -9.68
N GLU A 671 29.13 13.59 -8.84
CA GLU A 671 29.66 12.99 -7.61
C GLU A 671 30.96 12.20 -7.81
N THR A 672 31.10 11.55 -8.97
CA THR A 672 32.28 10.73 -9.30
C THR A 672 33.55 11.58 -9.34
N LEU A 673 33.43 12.86 -9.71
CA LEU A 673 34.56 13.78 -9.82
C LEU A 673 35.12 14.19 -8.46
N ALA A 674 34.33 14.21 -7.39
CA ALA A 674 34.85 14.47 -6.04
C ALA A 674 35.92 13.44 -5.65
N SER A 675 35.66 12.17 -5.94
CA SER A 675 36.63 11.09 -5.70
C SER A 675 37.89 11.21 -6.58
N VAL A 676 37.75 11.70 -7.82
CA VAL A 676 38.87 11.91 -8.76
C VAL A 676 39.77 13.04 -8.26
N VAL A 677 39.17 14.16 -7.81
CA VAL A 677 39.89 15.30 -7.22
C VAL A 677 40.78 14.84 -6.06
N MET A 678 40.25 14.00 -5.16
CA MET A 678 41.04 13.45 -4.06
C MET A 678 42.18 12.55 -4.54
N ARG A 679 41.90 11.58 -5.43
CA ARG A 679 42.91 10.63 -5.92
C ARG A 679 44.05 11.31 -6.70
N LYS A 680 43.73 12.38 -7.45
CA LYS A 680 44.70 13.17 -8.21
C LYS A 680 45.47 14.19 -7.36
N GLY A 681 45.15 14.31 -6.07
CA GLY A 681 45.80 15.25 -5.15
C GLY A 681 45.38 16.71 -5.37
N TRP A 682 44.23 16.96 -5.99
CA TRP A 682 43.71 18.31 -6.29
C TRP A 682 42.82 18.88 -5.18
N THR A 683 42.84 18.26 -3.99
CA THR A 683 41.98 18.63 -2.86
C THR A 683 42.16 20.09 -2.41
N GLU A 684 43.40 20.60 -2.42
CA GLU A 684 43.67 22.00 -2.06
C GLU A 684 43.10 22.99 -3.09
N ASP A 685 43.26 22.71 -4.38
CA ASP A 685 42.71 23.53 -5.46
C ASP A 685 41.17 23.58 -5.39
N ALA A 686 40.53 22.49 -4.94
CA ALA A 686 39.08 22.40 -4.79
C ALA A 686 38.52 23.23 -3.62
N LYS A 687 39.35 23.78 -2.71
CA LYS A 687 38.89 24.61 -1.58
C LYS A 687 38.09 25.85 -2.03
N ARG A 688 38.25 26.28 -3.28
CA ARG A 688 37.41 27.35 -3.87
C ARG A 688 35.91 27.02 -3.89
N LEU A 689 35.55 25.73 -3.89
CA LEU A 689 34.15 25.27 -3.83
C LEU A 689 33.56 25.34 -2.41
N ARG A 690 34.41 25.46 -1.38
CA ARG A 690 34.01 25.37 0.03
C ARG A 690 32.87 26.32 0.41
N PRO A 691 32.90 27.63 0.08
CA PRO A 691 31.80 28.54 0.45
C PRO A 691 30.45 28.07 -0.10
N LYS A 692 30.45 27.54 -1.34
CA LYS A 692 29.24 27.01 -1.97
C LYS A 692 28.77 25.74 -1.27
N LEU A 693 29.65 24.77 -1.03
CA LEU A 693 29.32 23.50 -0.35
C LEU A 693 28.79 23.73 1.07
N LEU A 694 29.39 24.65 1.83
CA LEU A 694 28.94 24.98 3.19
C LEU A 694 27.55 25.64 3.19
N SER A 695 27.24 26.44 2.16
CA SER A 695 25.95 27.13 2.03
C SER A 695 24.79 26.25 1.56
N MET A 696 25.09 25.10 0.93
CA MET A 696 24.04 24.25 0.36
C MET A 696 23.25 23.50 1.44
N PRO A 697 21.93 23.33 1.27
CA PRO A 697 21.10 22.59 2.22
C PRO A 697 21.52 21.12 2.35
N SER A 698 21.77 20.46 1.22
CA SER A 698 22.28 19.09 1.11
C SER A 698 23.61 19.06 0.36
N LEU A 699 24.51 18.16 0.75
CA LEU A 699 25.78 17.97 0.06
C LEU A 699 25.59 17.06 -1.17
N PRO A 700 26.17 17.40 -2.33
CA PRO A 700 26.28 16.44 -3.42
C PRO A 700 27.08 15.23 -2.94
N ARG A 701 26.63 14.03 -3.28
CA ARG A 701 27.27 12.78 -2.84
C ARG A 701 28.76 12.77 -3.20
N GLY A 702 29.59 12.23 -2.31
CA GLY A 702 31.03 12.14 -2.48
C GLY A 702 31.79 13.42 -2.11
N THR A 703 31.12 14.57 -2.01
CA THR A 703 31.78 15.82 -1.54
C THR A 703 32.07 15.81 -0.05
N GLU A 704 31.45 14.92 0.72
CA GLU A 704 31.72 14.72 2.15
C GLU A 704 33.19 14.38 2.39
N ASN A 705 33.76 13.55 1.51
CA ASN A 705 35.17 13.18 1.59
C ASN A 705 36.12 14.36 1.34
N LEU A 706 35.73 15.33 0.50
CA LEU A 706 36.49 16.58 0.30
C LEU A 706 36.46 17.44 1.56
N LEU A 707 35.28 17.58 2.19
CA LEU A 707 35.14 18.31 3.45
C LEU A 707 35.96 17.67 4.59
N LEU A 708 35.93 16.32 4.66
CA LEU A 708 36.76 15.53 5.57
C LEU A 708 38.25 15.80 5.35
N ALA A 709 38.70 15.79 4.10
CA ALA A 709 40.09 16.02 3.74
C ALA A 709 40.57 17.44 4.04
N TRP A 710 39.69 18.45 3.96
CA TRP A 710 40.04 19.83 4.36
C TRP A 710 40.18 19.99 5.87
N GLY A 711 39.41 19.22 6.65
CA GLY A 711 39.56 19.10 8.11
C GLY A 711 39.32 20.38 8.93
N ASP A 712 38.90 21.48 8.29
CA ASP A 712 38.62 22.74 8.98
C ASP A 712 37.30 22.69 9.76
N GLU A 713 37.17 23.52 10.80
CA GLU A 713 36.03 23.48 11.71
C GLU A 713 34.68 23.66 10.98
N ALA A 714 34.59 24.55 9.99
CA ALA A 714 33.35 24.78 9.26
C ALA A 714 32.95 23.57 8.42
N SER A 715 33.93 22.93 7.76
CA SER A 715 33.74 21.68 7.01
C SER A 715 33.28 20.54 7.92
N ILE A 716 33.91 20.37 9.08
CA ILE A 716 33.52 19.34 10.06
C ILE A 716 32.12 19.61 10.64
N GLN A 717 31.77 20.87 10.95
CA GLN A 717 30.43 21.21 11.41
C GLN A 717 29.36 20.90 10.36
N LYS A 718 29.65 21.14 9.08
CA LYS A 718 28.74 20.78 7.98
C LYS A 718 28.54 19.27 7.89
N LEU A 719 29.59 18.47 8.05
CA LEU A 719 29.48 17.01 8.07
C LEU A 719 28.63 16.51 9.24
N PHE A 720 28.79 17.09 10.44
CA PHE A 720 27.92 16.77 11.58
C PHE A 720 26.45 17.13 11.34
N GLN A 721 26.15 18.16 10.54
CA GLN A 721 24.79 18.49 10.15
C GLN A 721 24.20 17.50 9.13
N GLN A 722 25.04 16.95 8.24
CA GLN A 722 24.61 16.01 7.20
C GLN A 722 24.53 14.57 7.69
N MET A 723 25.35 14.18 8.68
CA MET A 723 25.43 12.80 9.18
C MET A 723 24.07 12.19 9.57
N PRO A 724 23.19 12.85 10.33
CA PRO A 724 21.86 12.33 10.62
C PRO A 724 20.96 12.11 9.39
N ARG A 725 21.23 12.83 8.29
CA ARG A 725 20.37 12.90 7.10
C ARG A 725 20.74 11.88 6.04
N ASN A 726 22.02 11.59 5.92
CA ASN A 726 22.57 10.67 4.95
C ASN A 726 23.75 9.92 5.59
N PRO A 727 23.49 8.77 6.22
CA PRO A 727 24.53 7.95 6.84
C PRO A 727 25.43 7.33 5.77
N HIS A 728 26.45 8.07 5.35
CA HIS A 728 27.54 7.47 4.60
C HIS A 728 28.49 6.74 5.55
N ASP A 729 28.57 5.42 5.41
CA ASP A 729 29.39 4.54 6.24
C ASP A 729 30.84 5.04 6.33
N ASP A 730 31.44 5.43 5.19
CA ASP A 730 32.81 5.96 5.13
C ASP A 730 33.00 7.22 5.98
N MET A 731 32.02 8.13 5.99
CA MET A 731 32.06 9.36 6.78
C MET A 731 31.97 9.04 8.27
N ILE A 732 31.06 8.16 8.66
CA ILE A 732 30.87 7.75 10.06
C ILE A 732 32.10 7.04 10.59
N GLU A 733 32.68 6.12 9.81
CA GLU A 733 33.88 5.37 10.18
C GLU A 733 35.10 6.30 10.33
N GLN A 734 35.34 7.18 9.36
CA GLN A 734 36.47 8.11 9.38
C GLN A 734 36.34 9.13 10.52
N MET A 735 35.20 9.81 10.65
CA MET A 735 34.99 10.78 11.72
C MET A 735 34.97 10.10 13.09
N GLY A 736 34.34 8.93 13.18
CA GLY A 736 34.34 8.13 14.40
C GLY A 736 35.76 7.77 14.79
N GLY A 737 36.62 7.40 13.83
CA GLY A 737 38.03 7.04 13.99
C GLY A 737 38.91 8.11 14.62
N MET A 738 38.49 9.38 14.54
CA MET A 738 39.23 10.52 15.08
C MET A 738 38.87 10.74 16.56
N PRO A 739 39.83 10.65 17.50
CA PRO A 739 39.56 10.79 18.94
C PRO A 739 38.84 12.09 19.33
N ALA A 740 39.13 13.19 18.61
CA ALA A 740 38.52 14.51 18.85
C ALA A 740 37.01 14.55 18.56
N TYR A 741 36.50 13.65 17.71
CA TYR A 741 35.11 13.66 17.24
C TYR A 741 34.31 12.45 17.69
N GLN A 742 34.99 11.42 18.22
CA GLN A 742 34.40 10.13 18.57
C GLN A 742 33.15 10.24 19.45
N GLU A 743 33.19 11.00 20.55
CA GLU A 743 32.04 11.13 21.46
C GLU A 743 30.84 11.83 20.79
N ARG A 744 31.11 12.82 19.93
CA ARG A 744 30.05 13.53 19.20
C ARG A 744 29.42 12.64 18.13
N VAL A 745 30.23 11.88 17.40
CA VAL A 745 29.76 10.87 16.43
C VAL A 745 28.92 9.81 17.14
N LYS A 746 29.41 9.29 18.27
CA LYS A 746 28.70 8.31 19.10
C LYS A 746 27.34 8.86 19.55
N ALA A 747 27.29 10.10 20.04
CA ALA A 747 26.03 10.73 20.46
C ALA A 747 25.02 10.82 19.30
N ILE A 748 25.46 11.20 18.10
CA ILE A 748 24.60 11.25 16.90
C ILE A 748 24.09 9.86 16.52
N ILE A 749 24.98 8.86 16.46
CA ILE A 749 24.62 7.48 16.11
C ILE A 749 23.60 6.92 17.11
N MET A 750 23.83 7.10 18.41
CA MET A 750 22.90 6.63 19.45
C MET A 750 21.56 7.34 19.35
N GLN A 751 21.55 8.65 19.11
CA GLN A 751 20.31 9.41 18.90
C GLN A 751 19.53 8.90 17.68
N GLN A 752 20.20 8.62 16.55
CA GLN A 752 19.55 8.08 15.36
C GLN A 752 19.07 6.64 15.56
N TYR A 753 19.87 5.80 16.21
CA TYR A 753 19.48 4.45 16.59
C TYR A 753 18.21 4.44 17.46
N GLU A 754 18.13 5.30 18.47
CA GLU A 754 16.95 5.42 19.36
C GLU A 754 15.71 5.94 18.65
N GLN A 755 15.89 6.73 17.58
CA GLN A 755 14.80 7.26 16.77
C GLN A 755 14.33 6.27 15.70
N SER A 756 15.22 5.40 15.21
CA SER A 756 14.95 4.44 14.14
C SER A 756 13.94 3.36 14.52
N VAL A 757 13.15 2.92 13.54
CA VAL A 757 12.29 1.74 13.66
C VAL A 757 13.00 0.57 12.97
N PRO A 758 13.51 -0.42 13.72
CA PRO A 758 14.26 -1.52 13.12
C PRO A 758 13.31 -2.43 12.34
N LEU A 759 13.21 -2.16 11.05
CA LEU A 759 12.34 -2.86 10.11
C LEU A 759 13.19 -3.69 9.14
N MET A 760 12.96 -5.00 9.12
CA MET A 760 13.63 -5.92 8.22
C MET A 760 12.97 -5.87 6.83
N ALA A 761 13.51 -5.04 5.94
CA ALA A 761 13.05 -4.88 4.56
C ALA A 761 14.22 -4.52 3.60
N GLU A 762 14.00 -4.74 2.29
CA GLU A 762 15.02 -4.60 1.22
C GLU A 762 15.62 -3.20 1.13
N ASN A 763 14.79 -2.16 1.24
CA ASN A 763 15.21 -0.76 1.06
C ASN A 763 15.55 -0.01 2.35
N PHE A 764 15.62 -0.69 3.51
CA PHE A 764 15.89 -0.05 4.82
C PHE A 764 17.38 -0.02 5.20
N ILE A 765 18.23 0.25 4.21
CA ILE A 765 19.70 0.24 4.35
C ILE A 765 20.14 1.16 5.48
N ASP A 766 19.60 2.38 5.55
CA ASP A 766 19.97 3.38 6.57
C ASP A 766 19.73 2.87 8.00
N THR A 767 18.61 2.20 8.25
CA THR A 767 18.31 1.65 9.58
C THR A 767 19.28 0.54 9.95
N SER A 768 19.58 -0.36 9.00
CA SER A 768 20.58 -1.41 9.21
C SER A 768 21.98 -0.84 9.46
N SER A 769 22.35 0.27 8.79
CA SER A 769 23.59 1.00 9.01
C SER A 769 23.63 1.63 10.40
N TRP A 770 22.57 2.33 10.83
CA TRP A 770 22.51 2.92 12.17
C TRP A 770 22.65 1.88 13.28
N VAL A 771 21.98 0.73 13.15
CA VAL A 771 22.10 -0.39 14.09
C VAL A 771 23.52 -0.96 14.09
N THR A 772 24.14 -1.13 12.92
CA THR A 772 25.54 -1.58 12.78
C THR A 772 26.51 -0.64 13.48
N HIS A 773 26.39 0.67 13.21
CA HIS A 773 27.25 1.69 13.79
C HIS A 773 27.05 1.82 15.30
N ALA A 774 25.82 1.77 15.80
CA ALA A 774 25.54 1.76 17.23
C ALA A 774 26.18 0.55 17.92
N CYS A 775 26.09 -0.62 17.31
CA CYS A 775 26.75 -1.83 17.79
C CYS A 775 28.28 -1.68 17.81
N ASN A 776 28.88 -1.18 16.73
CA ASN A 776 30.34 -0.94 16.65
C ASN A 776 30.82 0.10 17.67
N MET A 777 29.96 1.04 18.09
CA MET A 777 30.22 2.03 19.15
C MET A 777 29.99 1.52 20.58
N GLY A 778 29.71 0.22 20.74
CA GLY A 778 29.61 -0.46 22.04
C GLY A 778 28.20 -0.53 22.63
N SER A 779 27.15 -0.27 21.85
CA SER A 779 25.77 -0.49 22.29
C SER A 779 25.45 -1.99 22.37
N ARG A 780 25.18 -2.47 23.58
CA ARG A 780 24.85 -3.89 23.82
C ARG A 780 23.45 -4.22 23.31
N GLU A 781 22.52 -3.28 23.41
CA GLU A 781 21.17 -3.37 22.89
C GLU A 781 21.17 -3.48 21.37
N ALA A 782 22.04 -2.71 20.70
CA ALA A 782 22.22 -2.80 19.25
C ALA A 782 22.83 -4.16 18.84
N LEU A 783 23.79 -4.69 19.60
CA LEU A 783 24.33 -6.03 19.37
C LEU A 783 23.24 -7.11 19.48
N ASP A 784 22.43 -7.06 20.53
CA ASP A 784 21.33 -8.01 20.72
C ASP A 784 20.31 -7.94 19.57
N LEU A 785 20.02 -6.74 19.07
CA LEU A 785 19.20 -6.54 17.88
C LEU A 785 19.85 -7.11 16.61
N CYS A 786 21.15 -6.87 16.38
CA CYS A 786 21.89 -7.44 15.25
C CYS A 786 21.83 -8.97 15.23
N LEU A 787 22.04 -9.61 16.38
CA LEU A 787 22.00 -11.07 16.50
C LEU A 787 20.61 -11.63 16.18
N ARG A 788 19.53 -10.99 16.66
CA ARG A 788 18.15 -11.36 16.29
C ARG A 788 17.88 -11.18 14.79
N TRP A 789 18.26 -10.04 14.23
CA TRP A 789 18.05 -9.71 12.82
C TRP A 789 18.73 -10.75 11.92
N GLN A 790 19.96 -11.11 12.26
CA GLN A 790 20.75 -12.08 11.49
C GLN A 790 20.27 -13.52 11.66
N ALA A 791 19.76 -13.89 12.83
CA ALA A 791 19.18 -15.23 13.06
C ALA A 791 17.99 -15.53 12.12
N LEU A 792 17.25 -14.50 11.71
CA LEU A 792 16.09 -14.61 10.82
C LEU A 792 16.45 -14.62 9.33
N ARG A 793 17.70 -14.37 8.98
CA ARG A 793 18.11 -14.18 7.58
C ARG A 793 18.33 -15.48 6.80
N ALA A 794 18.32 -16.62 7.48
CA ALA A 794 18.37 -17.94 6.83
C ALA A 794 17.12 -18.25 5.97
N GLU A 795 16.15 -17.34 5.87
CA GLU A 795 14.95 -17.51 5.08
C GLU A 795 15.12 -17.03 3.63
N PRO A 796 14.50 -17.72 2.63
CA PRO A 796 14.60 -17.35 1.21
C PRO A 796 14.20 -15.90 0.89
N GLU A 797 13.25 -15.32 1.64
CA GLU A 797 12.83 -13.92 1.47
C GLU A 797 13.74 -12.93 2.22
N GLY A 798 14.43 -13.39 3.27
CA GLY A 798 15.39 -12.60 4.06
C GLY A 798 16.69 -12.28 3.32
N GLU A 799 17.00 -12.99 2.24
CA GLU A 799 18.17 -12.69 1.38
C GLU A 799 18.11 -11.29 0.77
N ARG A 800 16.90 -10.76 0.53
CA ARG A 800 16.70 -9.43 -0.04
C ARG A 800 16.72 -8.30 1.00
N ALA A 801 16.61 -8.61 2.29
CA ALA A 801 16.54 -7.58 3.33
C ALA A 801 17.93 -6.96 3.64
N SER A 802 17.96 -5.64 3.83
CA SER A 802 19.13 -4.96 4.40
C SER A 802 19.46 -5.55 5.77
N THR A 803 20.76 -5.74 6.05
CA THR A 803 21.19 -6.51 7.22
C THR A 803 22.36 -5.83 7.93
N PRO A 804 22.30 -5.68 9.26
CA PRO A 804 23.40 -5.10 10.00
C PRO A 804 24.58 -6.08 10.14
N TYR A 805 25.79 -5.65 9.80
CA TYR A 805 27.02 -6.45 9.91
C TYR A 805 28.01 -5.78 10.87
N PRO A 806 27.81 -5.91 12.19
CA PRO A 806 28.73 -5.35 13.16
C PRO A 806 30.07 -6.09 13.16
N ASN A 807 31.11 -5.40 13.60
CA ASN A 807 32.44 -5.96 13.78
C ASN A 807 32.42 -6.94 14.95
N MET A 808 32.47 -8.24 14.64
CA MET A 808 32.46 -9.29 15.65
C MET A 808 33.57 -10.30 15.43
N LEU A 809 34.20 -10.66 16.53
CA LEU A 809 35.33 -11.56 16.59
C LEU A 809 34.93 -12.82 17.35
N ASN A 810 35.39 -13.97 16.87
CA ASN A 810 35.33 -15.21 17.62
C ASN A 810 36.32 -15.19 18.80
N ALA A 811 36.37 -16.28 19.58
CA ALA A 811 37.25 -16.39 20.74
C ALA A 811 38.75 -16.27 20.37
N GLU A 812 39.13 -16.72 19.18
CA GLU A 812 40.49 -16.63 18.62
C GLU A 812 40.82 -15.25 18.03
N GLY A 813 39.86 -14.32 18.01
CA GLY A 813 40.04 -12.96 17.48
C GLY A 813 39.92 -12.84 15.96
N LYS A 814 39.40 -13.87 15.27
CA LYS A 814 39.05 -13.82 13.83
C LYS A 814 37.63 -13.33 13.65
N GLU A 815 37.31 -12.74 12.51
CA GLU A 815 35.94 -12.31 12.19
C GLU A 815 34.97 -13.49 12.28
N LEU A 816 33.88 -13.29 13.03
CA LEU A 816 32.84 -14.30 13.26
C LEU A 816 31.97 -14.52 12.00
N TRP A 817 31.87 -13.50 11.16
CA TRP A 817 31.06 -13.46 9.94
C TRP A 817 32.00 -13.30 8.76
N ASP A 818 31.80 -14.08 7.70
CA ASP A 818 32.49 -13.88 6.43
C ASP A 818 31.46 -13.38 5.42
N ARG A 819 31.69 -12.17 4.87
CA ARG A 819 30.81 -11.56 3.85
C ARG A 819 30.79 -12.37 2.55
N ASN A 820 31.74 -13.28 2.35
CA ASN A 820 31.83 -14.17 1.19
C ASN A 820 31.20 -15.55 1.43
N VAL A 821 30.80 -15.86 2.67
CA VAL A 821 30.09 -17.09 3.01
C VAL A 821 28.59 -16.88 2.86
N ASP A 822 27.91 -17.92 2.38
CA ASP A 822 26.47 -17.94 2.21
C ASP A 822 25.72 -17.50 3.49
N VAL A 823 24.66 -16.72 3.28
CA VAL A 823 23.89 -16.05 4.34
C VAL A 823 23.27 -17.05 5.32
N VAL A 824 22.79 -18.19 4.82
CA VAL A 824 22.19 -19.26 5.65
C VAL A 824 23.24 -19.83 6.61
N THR A 825 24.47 -20.02 6.12
CA THR A 825 25.57 -20.55 6.93
C THR A 825 25.95 -19.58 8.05
N ASN A 826 25.97 -18.27 7.77
CA ASN A 826 26.23 -17.25 8.79
C ASN A 826 25.10 -17.19 9.84
N ALA A 827 23.83 -17.24 9.42
CA ALA A 827 22.69 -17.19 10.32
C ALA A 827 22.66 -18.37 11.31
N VAL A 828 22.98 -19.60 10.86
CA VAL A 828 23.04 -20.78 11.73
C VAL A 828 24.10 -20.64 12.84
N ARG A 829 25.25 -20.00 12.55
CA ARG A 829 26.34 -19.84 13.53
C ARG A 829 25.98 -18.93 14.71
N VAL A 830 25.08 -17.98 14.49
CA VAL A 830 24.83 -16.87 15.43
C VAL A 830 23.45 -16.94 16.08
N ARG A 831 22.56 -17.81 15.62
CA ARG A 831 21.15 -17.88 16.06
C ARG A 831 20.94 -18.14 17.55
N HIS A 832 21.89 -18.79 18.22
CA HIS A 832 21.82 -19.06 19.67
C HIS A 832 22.67 -18.10 20.50
N LEU A 833 23.40 -17.21 19.84
CA LEU A 833 24.26 -16.26 20.52
C LEU A 833 23.44 -15.11 21.11
N LYS A 834 23.90 -14.60 22.23
CA LYS A 834 23.33 -13.46 22.94
C LYS A 834 24.41 -12.44 23.22
N ALA A 835 24.01 -11.18 23.34
CA ALA A 835 24.96 -10.09 23.59
C ALA A 835 25.74 -10.24 24.91
N ASP A 836 25.26 -11.04 25.88
CA ASP A 836 25.94 -11.33 27.15
C ASP A 836 27.14 -12.26 27.02
N GLN A 837 27.30 -12.94 25.89
CA GLN A 837 28.41 -13.82 25.58
C GLN A 837 29.60 -13.08 24.95
N PHE A 838 29.50 -11.76 24.76
CA PHE A 838 30.55 -10.97 24.12
C PHE A 838 31.16 -9.93 25.06
N ASP A 839 32.45 -9.68 24.89
CA ASP A 839 33.17 -8.55 25.48
C ASP A 839 33.43 -7.48 24.41
N TYR A 840 33.10 -6.23 24.70
CA TYR A 840 33.39 -5.12 23.80
C TYR A 840 34.86 -4.72 23.88
N LEU A 841 35.50 -4.56 22.71
CA LEU A 841 36.87 -4.09 22.55
C LEU A 841 36.84 -2.67 21.95
N PRO A 842 36.92 -1.60 22.76
CA PRO A 842 36.76 -0.22 22.28
C PRO A 842 37.76 0.17 21.19
N GLU A 843 39.00 -0.29 21.31
CA GLU A 843 40.07 0.05 20.36
C GLU A 843 39.87 -0.57 18.97
N LYS A 844 39.21 -1.74 18.92
CA LYS A 844 38.86 -2.41 17.66
C LYS A 844 37.44 -2.11 17.20
N ARG A 845 36.65 -1.42 18.03
CA ARG A 845 35.20 -1.22 17.84
C ARG A 845 34.49 -2.51 17.50
N ALA A 846 34.87 -3.57 18.20
CA ALA A 846 34.46 -4.93 17.88
C ALA A 846 34.02 -5.68 19.14
N TRP A 847 33.12 -6.64 18.96
CA TRP A 847 32.66 -7.52 20.03
C TRP A 847 33.34 -8.87 19.92
N LYS A 848 34.04 -9.30 20.98
CA LYS A 848 34.74 -10.58 21.02
C LYS A 848 33.92 -11.62 21.78
N LEU A 849 33.62 -12.74 21.15
CA LEU A 849 32.94 -13.87 21.79
C LEU A 849 33.82 -14.42 22.92
N ARG A 850 33.25 -14.56 24.12
CA ARG A 850 33.89 -15.25 25.25
C ARG A 850 34.11 -16.71 24.90
N GLN A 851 35.22 -17.30 25.34
CA GLN A 851 35.35 -18.75 25.26
C GLN A 851 34.19 -19.40 26.04
N PRO A 852 33.54 -20.43 25.48
CA PRO A 852 32.45 -21.11 26.15
C PRO A 852 32.86 -21.68 27.52
#